data_AF-A0A8J6MD88-F1
#
_entry.id   AF-A0A8J6MD88-F1
#
_cell.length_a   1.000
_cell.length_b   1.000
_cell.length_c   1.000
_cell.angle_alpha   90.00
_cell.angle_beta   90.00
_cell.angle_gamma   90.00
#
_symmetry.space_group_name_H-M   'P 1'
#
loop_
_entity.id
_entity.type
_entity.pdbx_description
1 polymer ?
#
loop_
_entity_poly.entity_id
_entity_poly.type
_entity_poly.pdbx_seq_one_letter_code
_entity_poly.pdbx_strand_id
1 'polypeptide(L)'
;MKKRLAMLLAALMLVSCLSPAFAEEGEQARTDYERWGSYLNWTDGQKAEAFHNWDDERWDAYWYGTYDYDAGVYRAGCLELEQNDEAMTDWEADQGVYFQDFVQMGAYGAWTDAQKDQAFEQWTNLRWEAYWQAYYDSYDWPDYSQYEADSDSFDSDWYGRMAVDDGWEEQIRQEKADMGMPYPDGVNVTLNGEYLDFGGTAPVAVENRTMVPVRAFLETLGAKVEYQNGVISAVLENGDTLEMRMDSTILTCVRGDKIGEIDMGVTPWAKGQRTYIPARFAGEAMGLSVAWDSTYQVAHFTDWEEIVSGLDGRFTVLNAMLGAERERIDMEQTYAVDSTASGAVTLYGETERENGTATLSAGAKGLLQGGKLDLTYGLKLDLGSLREMLTAQMDEATLSALELMSDFQVQLRGDLGEGMFYLKGNQLDKLPDSPIPANVWLAMDMGQSIDADALYESIYTALEGQPAPTVGGLLAGSCGRLDYAYGGMAPCARVLDAAAPLEILFGDANFKTATAGNTTTYTLNMDALKLAARLRELTADETDRVGIDAVLALLTGDLKTDYALTVRMRDNKLLDCKLSGDIRLPASVTQSMPIALSFNLSIDGEHISGEYTVKGDYIGKVEMKMDIKVTESSRSVPTAPAAGEKVLDLEALTGTSPAGGLSTAMEKGLSMAAGLLK
;
A
#
# COMPACT_ATOMS: atom_id res chain seq x y z
N MET A 1 13.17 -1.29 15.04
CA MET A 1 11.77 -0.94 14.72
C MET A 1 11.55 0.58 14.63
N LYS A 2 11.57 1.35 15.74
CA LYS A 2 11.28 2.82 15.73
C LYS A 2 12.19 3.67 14.80
N LYS A 3 13.50 3.35 14.70
CA LYS A 3 14.44 4.02 13.78
C LYS A 3 14.22 3.66 12.30
N ARG A 4 13.87 2.40 12.02
CA ARG A 4 13.52 1.92 10.66
C ARG A 4 12.19 2.52 10.19
N LEU A 5 11.19 2.55 11.07
CA LEU A 5 9.89 3.19 10.84
C LEU A 5 10.04 4.70 10.63
N ALA A 6 10.92 5.38 11.36
CA ALA A 6 11.18 6.82 11.15
C ALA A 6 11.88 7.11 9.81
N MET A 7 12.82 6.26 9.37
CA MET A 7 13.45 6.40 8.05
C MET A 7 12.46 6.11 6.90
N LEU A 8 11.60 5.09 7.05
CA LEU A 8 10.52 4.78 6.11
C LEU A 8 9.41 5.84 6.10
N LEU A 9 8.97 6.33 7.26
CA LEU A 9 7.98 7.41 7.38
C LEU A 9 8.54 8.72 6.82
N ALA A 10 9.82 9.01 6.99
CA ALA A 10 10.44 10.18 6.37
C ALA A 10 10.49 10.07 4.84
N ALA A 11 10.80 8.88 4.30
CA ALA A 11 10.78 8.62 2.86
C ALA A 11 9.33 8.62 2.29
N LEU A 12 8.38 7.97 2.98
CA LEU A 12 6.97 7.91 2.61
C LEU A 12 6.28 9.27 2.74
N MET A 13 6.59 10.08 3.76
CA MET A 13 6.07 11.45 3.87
C MET A 13 6.62 12.36 2.76
N LEU A 14 7.89 12.19 2.35
CA LEU A 14 8.45 12.92 1.22
C LEU A 14 7.81 12.52 -0.11
N VAL A 15 7.54 11.22 -0.31
CA VAL A 15 6.86 10.70 -1.51
C VAL A 15 5.38 11.10 -1.52
N SER A 16 4.67 11.01 -0.39
CA SER A 16 3.26 11.40 -0.28
C SER A 16 3.03 12.91 -0.43
N CYS A 17 4.02 13.74 -0.09
CA CYS A 17 3.97 15.18 -0.32
C CYS A 17 4.27 15.57 -1.78
N LEU A 18 4.86 14.68 -2.58
CA LEU A 18 5.14 14.91 -4.01
C LEU A 18 4.02 14.39 -4.94
N SER A 19 3.06 13.62 -4.41
CA SER A 19 1.88 13.11 -5.12
C SER A 19 0.93 14.14 -5.75
N PRO A 20 0.82 15.42 -5.32
CA PRO A 20 -0.17 16.31 -5.93
C PRO A 20 0.29 16.88 -7.30
N ALA A 21 1.49 16.53 -7.78
CA ALA A 21 2.01 16.92 -9.10
C ALA A 21 1.27 16.29 -10.31
N PHE A 22 0.24 15.46 -10.10
CA PHE A 22 -0.48 14.71 -11.13
C PHE A 22 -1.88 15.27 -11.49
N ALA A 23 -2.21 16.55 -11.26
CA ALA A 23 -3.49 17.09 -11.76
C ALA A 23 -3.37 18.40 -12.54
N GLU A 24 -2.74 18.31 -13.71
CA GLU A 24 -3.02 19.22 -14.83
C GLU A 24 -4.40 18.94 -15.49
N GLU A 25 -5.02 17.78 -15.20
CA GLU A 25 -6.21 17.26 -15.87
C GLU A 25 -7.52 18.04 -15.61
N GLY A 26 -7.57 18.84 -14.53
CA GLY A 26 -8.82 19.48 -14.07
C GLY A 26 -9.31 20.70 -14.87
N GLU A 27 -8.42 21.46 -15.50
CA GLU A 27 -8.80 22.76 -16.12
C GLU A 27 -9.46 22.58 -17.50
N GLN A 28 -9.07 21.53 -18.24
CA GLN A 28 -9.64 21.21 -19.56
C GLN A 28 -11.03 20.54 -19.43
N ALA A 29 -11.20 19.67 -18.42
CA ALA A 29 -12.47 19.04 -18.04
C ALA A 29 -13.63 20.04 -17.84
N ARG A 30 -13.33 21.13 -17.11
CA ARG A 30 -14.29 22.18 -16.77
C ARG A 30 -14.84 22.88 -18.02
N THR A 31 -13.99 23.09 -19.02
CA THR A 31 -14.34 23.84 -20.24
C THR A 31 -15.23 23.03 -21.19
N ASP A 32 -15.05 21.71 -21.24
CA ASP A 32 -15.84 20.82 -22.10
C ASP A 32 -17.21 20.50 -21.49
N TYR A 33 -17.31 20.27 -20.17
CA TYR A 33 -18.64 20.10 -19.54
C TYR A 33 -19.48 21.39 -19.57
N GLU A 34 -18.88 22.57 -19.32
CA GLU A 34 -19.59 23.87 -19.44
C GLU A 34 -20.12 24.12 -20.87
N ARG A 35 -19.43 23.60 -21.88
CA ARG A 35 -19.76 23.82 -23.30
C ARG A 35 -20.79 22.81 -23.84
N TRP A 36 -20.77 21.56 -23.37
CA TRP A 36 -21.59 20.48 -23.94
C TRP A 36 -22.64 19.93 -22.97
N GLY A 37 -22.53 20.19 -21.67
CA GLY A 37 -23.43 19.66 -20.63
C GLY A 37 -23.32 18.14 -20.48
N SER A 38 -24.23 17.52 -19.72
CA SER A 38 -24.27 16.06 -19.51
C SER A 38 -24.42 15.27 -20.80
N TYR A 39 -23.70 14.15 -20.89
CA TYR A 39 -23.59 13.31 -22.08
C TYR A 39 -24.93 12.74 -22.53
N LEU A 40 -25.81 12.51 -21.56
CA LEU A 40 -27.18 12.02 -21.78
C LEU A 40 -28.01 13.00 -22.62
N ASN A 41 -27.65 14.29 -22.62
CA ASN A 41 -28.33 15.34 -23.37
C ASN A 41 -27.65 15.68 -24.70
N TRP A 42 -26.58 14.98 -25.07
CA TRP A 42 -25.90 15.22 -26.34
C TRP A 42 -26.69 14.67 -27.52
N THR A 43 -26.70 15.43 -28.60
CA THR A 43 -27.22 14.96 -29.90
C THR A 43 -26.26 13.93 -30.52
N ASP A 44 -26.78 13.07 -31.41
CA ASP A 44 -25.97 12.05 -32.09
C ASP A 44 -24.78 12.64 -32.88
N GLY A 45 -24.94 13.86 -33.41
CA GLY A 45 -23.85 14.58 -34.08
C GLY A 45 -22.75 15.03 -33.11
N GLN A 46 -23.11 15.39 -31.88
CA GLN A 46 -22.17 15.76 -30.83
C GLN A 46 -21.41 14.55 -30.30
N LYS A 47 -22.11 13.43 -30.12
CA LYS A 47 -21.49 12.14 -29.74
C LYS A 47 -20.51 11.67 -30.80
N ALA A 48 -20.88 11.74 -32.09
CA ALA A 48 -20.00 11.37 -33.18
C ALA A 48 -18.78 12.31 -33.34
N GLU A 49 -18.95 13.62 -33.11
CA GLU A 49 -17.84 14.58 -33.13
C GLU A 49 -16.85 14.35 -31.99
N ALA A 50 -17.34 14.06 -30.78
CA ALA A 50 -16.49 13.73 -29.64
C ALA A 50 -15.77 12.40 -29.84
N PHE A 51 -16.50 11.36 -30.25
CA PHE A 51 -15.95 10.02 -30.48
C PHE A 51 -14.84 9.99 -31.55
N HIS A 52 -14.86 10.92 -32.50
CA HIS A 52 -13.83 10.99 -33.55
C HIS A 52 -12.66 11.93 -33.25
N ASN A 53 -12.79 12.87 -32.33
CA ASN A 53 -11.81 13.95 -32.14
C ASN A 53 -11.32 14.11 -30.69
N TRP A 54 -11.78 13.27 -29.76
CA TRP A 54 -11.35 13.27 -28.36
C TRP A 54 -10.45 12.06 -28.13
N ASP A 55 -9.37 12.28 -27.38
CA ASP A 55 -8.50 11.24 -26.86
C ASP A 55 -9.02 10.75 -25.49
N ASP A 56 -8.46 9.64 -25.02
CA ASP A 56 -8.91 8.94 -23.81
C ASP A 56 -8.78 9.83 -22.56
N GLU A 57 -7.71 10.62 -22.48
CA GLU A 57 -7.50 11.60 -21.41
C GLU A 57 -8.62 12.65 -21.35
N ARG A 58 -9.12 13.12 -22.50
CA ARG A 58 -10.23 14.07 -22.56
C ARG A 58 -11.58 13.43 -22.23
N TRP A 59 -11.75 12.13 -22.50
CA TRP A 59 -12.93 11.37 -22.10
C TRP A 59 -12.97 11.17 -20.58
N ASP A 60 -11.86 10.73 -19.98
CA ASP A 60 -11.77 10.52 -18.54
C ASP A 60 -11.97 11.83 -17.76
N ALA A 61 -11.36 12.91 -18.23
CA ALA A 61 -11.56 14.26 -17.69
C ALA A 61 -13.04 14.69 -17.69
N TYR A 62 -13.79 14.35 -18.74
CA TYR A 62 -15.21 14.67 -18.85
C TYR A 62 -16.11 13.78 -17.97
N TRP A 63 -15.76 12.50 -17.78
CA TRP A 63 -16.56 11.54 -17.01
C TRP A 63 -16.34 11.62 -15.50
N TYR A 64 -15.10 11.79 -15.04
CA TYR A 64 -14.78 11.73 -13.61
C TYR A 64 -14.90 13.06 -12.87
N GLY A 65 -15.01 14.17 -13.60
CA GLY A 65 -15.46 15.46 -13.07
C GLY A 65 -14.44 16.26 -12.23
N THR A 66 -14.75 17.53 -11.99
CA THR A 66 -14.00 18.40 -11.06
C THR A 66 -14.91 18.91 -9.94
N TYR A 67 -14.36 19.02 -8.73
CA TYR A 67 -15.03 19.60 -7.57
C TYR A 67 -14.95 21.13 -7.63
N ASP A 68 -16.09 21.81 -7.76
CA ASP A 68 -16.14 23.28 -7.72
C ASP A 68 -16.12 23.73 -6.25
N TYR A 69 -14.93 24.12 -5.77
CA TYR A 69 -14.73 24.57 -4.40
C TYR A 69 -15.45 25.88 -4.06
N ASP A 70 -15.76 26.73 -5.05
CA ASP A 70 -16.47 27.99 -4.82
C ASP A 70 -18.00 27.78 -4.77
N ALA A 71 -18.51 26.71 -5.42
CA ALA A 71 -19.95 26.41 -5.47
C ALA A 71 -20.39 25.21 -4.62
N GLY A 72 -19.48 24.37 -4.13
CA GLY A 72 -19.79 23.19 -3.31
C GLY A 72 -20.52 22.07 -4.05
N VAL A 73 -20.31 21.94 -5.37
CA VAL A 73 -21.01 20.98 -6.26
C VAL A 73 -20.00 20.12 -7.02
N TYR A 74 -20.24 18.81 -7.04
CA TYR A 74 -19.51 17.83 -7.87
C TYR A 74 -20.15 17.78 -9.27
N ARG A 75 -19.37 18.00 -10.33
CA ARG A 75 -19.87 17.96 -11.71
C ARG A 75 -19.12 16.89 -12.50
N ALA A 76 -19.82 15.81 -12.83
CA ALA A 76 -19.34 14.71 -13.67
C ALA A 76 -20.27 14.55 -14.89
N GLY A 77 -19.79 13.95 -15.97
CA GLY A 77 -20.56 13.72 -17.21
C GLY A 77 -21.96 13.10 -17.01
N CYS A 78 -22.17 12.41 -15.88
CA CYS A 78 -23.43 11.78 -15.48
C CYS A 78 -24.27 12.51 -14.41
N LEU A 79 -23.76 13.53 -13.70
CA LEU A 79 -24.35 13.96 -12.43
C LEU A 79 -24.51 15.49 -12.31
N GLU A 80 -25.75 15.91 -12.05
CA GLU A 80 -26.08 17.20 -11.45
C GLU A 80 -26.66 16.90 -10.05
N LEU A 81 -25.85 17.06 -9.00
CA LEU A 81 -26.36 17.09 -7.62
C LEU A 81 -26.55 18.55 -7.23
N GLU A 82 -27.74 19.09 -7.49
CA GLU A 82 -28.13 20.38 -6.92
C GLU A 82 -28.39 20.22 -5.42
N GLN A 83 -27.69 21.03 -4.62
CA GLN A 83 -28.04 21.28 -3.22
C GLN A 83 -29.43 21.92 -3.17
N ASN A 84 -30.46 21.11 -2.92
CA ASN A 84 -31.70 21.60 -2.31
C ASN A 84 -31.96 20.77 -1.04
N ASP A 85 -32.13 21.46 0.07
CA ASP A 85 -32.34 20.97 1.45
C ASP A 85 -33.55 20.01 1.62
N GLU A 86 -34.21 19.59 0.55
CA GLU A 86 -35.27 18.58 0.54
C GLU A 86 -34.79 17.18 0.08
N ALA A 87 -33.58 17.03 -0.49
CA ALA A 87 -33.05 15.74 -0.94
C ALA A 87 -32.31 14.93 0.15
N MET A 88 -31.85 15.58 1.22
CA MET A 88 -31.26 14.88 2.38
C MET A 88 -32.29 14.09 3.20
N THR A 89 -33.58 14.28 2.94
CA THR A 89 -34.65 13.46 3.51
C THR A 89 -34.94 12.17 2.74
N ASP A 90 -34.37 11.95 1.55
CA ASP A 90 -34.53 10.70 0.79
C ASP A 90 -33.42 9.66 1.05
N TRP A 91 -32.25 10.06 1.58
CA TRP A 91 -31.19 9.12 1.98
C TRP A 91 -31.66 8.10 3.04
N GLU A 92 -32.47 8.54 4.02
CA GLU A 92 -33.04 7.65 5.04
C GLU A 92 -34.28 6.89 4.55
N ALA A 93 -34.91 7.31 3.44
CA ALA A 93 -36.05 6.63 2.83
C ALA A 93 -35.63 5.52 1.86
N ASP A 94 -34.48 5.66 1.19
CA ASP A 94 -34.02 4.73 0.15
C ASP A 94 -33.24 3.51 0.68
N GLN A 95 -32.64 3.58 1.87
CA GLN A 95 -32.03 2.41 2.54
C GLN A 95 -33.03 1.25 2.75
N GLY A 96 -34.33 1.52 2.82
CA GLY A 96 -35.37 0.52 3.05
C GLY A 96 -35.89 -0.21 1.79
N VAL A 97 -35.68 0.36 0.59
CA VAL A 97 -36.20 -0.21 -0.67
C VAL A 97 -35.17 -1.10 -1.35
N TYR A 98 -33.87 -0.80 -1.24
CA TYR A 98 -32.81 -1.53 -1.95
C TYR A 98 -32.21 -2.70 -1.17
N PHE A 99 -32.31 -2.72 0.17
CA PHE A 99 -32.00 -3.91 0.98
C PHE A 99 -32.95 -5.09 0.67
N GLN A 100 -34.14 -4.82 0.12
CA GLN A 100 -35.09 -5.87 -0.24
C GLN A 100 -34.67 -6.72 -1.43
N ASP A 101 -33.84 -6.21 -2.35
CA ASP A 101 -33.46 -6.94 -3.55
C ASP A 101 -32.60 -8.17 -3.21
N PHE A 102 -31.60 -8.04 -2.32
CA PHE A 102 -30.85 -9.20 -1.82
C PHE A 102 -31.73 -10.14 -0.99
N VAL A 103 -32.59 -9.61 -0.11
CA VAL A 103 -33.53 -10.42 0.70
C VAL A 103 -34.54 -11.19 -0.17
N GLN A 104 -34.89 -10.69 -1.36
CA GLN A 104 -35.84 -11.32 -2.28
C GLN A 104 -35.19 -12.26 -3.30
N MET A 105 -34.02 -11.90 -3.83
CA MET A 105 -33.36 -12.64 -4.91
C MET A 105 -32.25 -13.59 -4.43
N GLY A 106 -31.67 -13.34 -3.26
CA GLY A 106 -30.59 -14.14 -2.69
C GLY A 106 -29.26 -14.00 -3.44
N ALA A 107 -28.34 -14.93 -3.14
CA ALA A 107 -26.99 -15.03 -3.70
C ALA A 107 -26.99 -15.09 -5.24
N TYR A 108 -26.11 -14.33 -5.88
CA TYR A 108 -26.09 -14.15 -7.34
C TYR A 108 -25.87 -15.48 -8.08
N GLY A 109 -25.05 -16.38 -7.52
CA GLY A 109 -24.83 -17.72 -8.08
C GLY A 109 -26.08 -18.61 -8.11
N ALA A 110 -27.12 -18.28 -7.34
CA ALA A 110 -28.40 -18.99 -7.33
C ALA A 110 -29.45 -18.40 -8.29
N TRP A 111 -29.14 -17.28 -8.97
CA TRP A 111 -30.07 -16.65 -9.90
C TRP A 111 -30.19 -17.46 -11.19
N THR A 112 -31.40 -17.52 -11.73
CA THR A 112 -31.64 -18.06 -13.07
C THR A 112 -31.18 -17.09 -14.15
N ASP A 113 -30.82 -17.58 -15.33
CA ASP A 113 -30.41 -16.74 -16.46
C ASP A 113 -31.44 -15.64 -16.79
N ALA A 114 -32.74 -15.95 -16.70
CA ALA A 114 -33.80 -14.97 -16.93
C ALA A 114 -33.85 -13.85 -15.87
N GLN A 115 -33.49 -14.16 -14.61
CA GLN A 115 -33.37 -13.14 -13.56
C GLN A 115 -32.15 -12.26 -13.78
N LYS A 116 -31.02 -12.88 -14.18
CA LYS A 116 -29.81 -12.15 -14.56
C LYS A 116 -30.10 -11.24 -15.75
N ASP A 117 -30.64 -11.75 -16.85
CA ASP A 117 -31.04 -10.99 -18.05
C ASP A 117 -31.90 -9.78 -17.68
N GLN A 118 -32.94 -10.00 -16.87
CA GLN A 118 -33.84 -8.94 -16.44
C GLN A 118 -33.14 -7.88 -15.58
N ALA A 119 -32.26 -8.29 -14.67
CA ALA A 119 -31.50 -7.37 -13.83
C ALA A 119 -30.51 -6.54 -14.67
N PHE A 120 -29.76 -7.17 -15.58
CA PHE A 120 -28.85 -6.46 -16.49
C PHE A 120 -29.60 -5.47 -17.41
N GLU A 121 -30.84 -5.77 -17.82
CA GLU A 121 -31.65 -4.85 -18.63
C GLU A 121 -32.28 -3.70 -17.83
N GLN A 122 -32.60 -3.90 -16.55
CA GLN A 122 -33.51 -3.01 -15.79
C GLN A 122 -32.87 -2.35 -14.56
N TRP A 123 -31.72 -2.82 -14.10
CA TRP A 123 -31.06 -2.30 -12.90
C TRP A 123 -30.04 -1.23 -13.28
N THR A 124 -29.99 -0.18 -12.46
CA THR A 124 -28.96 0.87 -12.53
C THR A 124 -27.70 0.43 -11.77
N ASN A 125 -26.56 1.07 -12.03
CA ASN A 125 -25.32 0.80 -11.29
C ASN A 125 -25.51 0.97 -9.77
N LEU A 126 -26.22 2.02 -9.35
CA LEU A 126 -26.59 2.25 -7.95
C LEU A 126 -27.40 1.09 -7.34
N ARG A 127 -28.24 0.42 -8.13
CA ARG A 127 -29.01 -0.74 -7.69
C ARG A 127 -28.14 -2.00 -7.58
N TRP A 128 -27.17 -2.17 -8.48
CA TRP A 128 -26.15 -3.21 -8.37
C TRP A 128 -25.25 -3.02 -7.15
N GLU A 129 -24.79 -1.80 -6.90
CA GLU A 129 -23.99 -1.43 -5.73
C GLU A 129 -24.75 -1.74 -4.43
N ALA A 130 -26.03 -1.36 -4.36
CA ALA A 130 -26.87 -1.65 -3.19
C ALA A 130 -27.10 -3.16 -2.97
N TYR A 131 -27.26 -3.94 -4.05
CA TYR A 131 -27.37 -5.40 -3.97
C TYR A 131 -26.07 -6.05 -3.44
N TRP A 132 -24.92 -5.65 -3.99
CA TRP A 132 -23.62 -6.18 -3.58
C TRP A 132 -23.23 -5.78 -2.15
N GLN A 133 -23.54 -4.55 -1.76
CA GLN A 133 -23.34 -4.08 -0.39
C GLN A 133 -24.21 -4.86 0.59
N ALA A 134 -25.50 -5.09 0.28
CA ALA A 134 -26.39 -5.90 1.12
C ALA A 134 -25.96 -7.37 1.17
N TYR A 135 -25.41 -7.93 0.09
CA TYR A 135 -24.87 -9.29 0.06
C TYR A 135 -23.62 -9.39 0.96
N TYR A 136 -22.70 -8.42 0.84
CA TYR A 136 -21.51 -8.33 1.69
C TYR A 136 -21.87 -8.21 3.18
N ASP A 137 -22.80 -7.32 3.51
CA ASP A 137 -23.23 -7.05 4.89
C ASP A 137 -24.04 -8.20 5.52
N SER A 138 -24.46 -9.18 4.72
CA SER A 138 -25.26 -10.33 5.20
C SER A 138 -24.44 -11.49 5.79
N TYR A 139 -23.11 -11.50 5.62
CA TYR A 139 -22.23 -12.57 6.10
C TYR A 139 -21.60 -12.26 7.47
N ASP A 140 -21.70 -13.21 8.41
CA ASP A 140 -20.79 -13.32 9.55
C ASP A 140 -19.48 -13.98 9.08
N TRP A 141 -18.31 -13.44 9.46
CA TRP A 141 -16.99 -13.80 8.92
C TRP A 141 -16.51 -15.19 9.40
N PRO A 142 -16.83 -16.27 8.65
CA PRO A 142 -15.83 -17.12 8.00
C PRO A 142 -16.25 -17.68 6.61
N ASP A 143 -17.36 -17.21 6.00
CA ASP A 143 -17.97 -17.81 4.78
C ASP A 143 -17.84 -16.93 3.50
N TYR A 144 -16.81 -16.08 3.47
CA TYR A 144 -16.54 -15.09 2.41
C TYR A 144 -16.29 -15.70 1.01
N SER A 145 -15.85 -16.96 0.94
CA SER A 145 -15.52 -17.63 -0.32
C SER A 145 -16.70 -17.78 -1.29
N GLN A 146 -17.94 -17.81 -0.78
CA GLN A 146 -19.13 -17.89 -1.64
C GLN A 146 -19.47 -16.53 -2.28
N TYR A 147 -19.20 -15.42 -1.57
CA TYR A 147 -19.33 -14.07 -2.11
C TYR A 147 -18.31 -13.84 -3.24
N GLU A 148 -17.05 -14.26 -3.05
CA GLU A 148 -16.01 -14.15 -4.09
C GLU A 148 -16.38 -14.95 -5.35
N ALA A 149 -16.81 -16.21 -5.19
CA ALA A 149 -17.21 -17.04 -6.33
C ALA A 149 -18.41 -16.46 -7.11
N ASP A 150 -19.35 -15.84 -6.39
CA ASP A 150 -20.51 -15.19 -7.00
C ASP A 150 -20.14 -13.86 -7.69
N SER A 151 -19.20 -13.10 -7.12
CA SER A 151 -18.64 -11.89 -7.72
C SER A 151 -17.89 -12.21 -9.02
N ASP A 152 -17.05 -13.24 -9.01
CA ASP A 152 -16.35 -13.72 -10.21
C ASP A 152 -17.35 -14.18 -11.30
N SER A 153 -18.43 -14.84 -10.90
CA SER A 153 -19.50 -15.23 -11.83
C SER A 153 -20.26 -14.02 -12.39
N PHE A 154 -20.49 -12.98 -11.58
CA PHE A 154 -21.11 -11.73 -12.01
C PHE A 154 -20.22 -10.99 -12.99
N ASP A 155 -18.93 -10.86 -12.72
CA ASP A 155 -17.98 -10.23 -13.64
C ASP A 155 -17.96 -10.98 -14.96
N SER A 156 -17.89 -12.32 -14.94
CA SER A 156 -17.97 -13.13 -16.15
C SER A 156 -19.27 -12.90 -16.94
N ASP A 157 -20.41 -12.79 -16.28
CA ASP A 157 -21.70 -12.53 -16.93
C ASP A 157 -21.80 -11.08 -17.43
N TRP A 158 -21.31 -10.11 -16.65
CA TRP A 158 -21.29 -8.68 -16.97
C TRP A 158 -20.43 -8.41 -18.19
N TYR A 159 -19.18 -8.88 -18.17
CA TYR A 159 -18.29 -8.79 -19.32
C TYR A 159 -18.78 -9.62 -20.51
N GLY A 160 -19.37 -10.79 -20.28
CA GLY A 160 -19.96 -11.61 -21.34
C GLY A 160 -21.13 -10.93 -22.06
N ARG A 161 -21.90 -10.08 -21.36
CA ARG A 161 -23.04 -9.32 -21.88
C ARG A 161 -22.61 -8.00 -22.51
N MET A 162 -21.61 -7.33 -21.95
CA MET A 162 -20.97 -6.17 -22.60
C MET A 162 -20.20 -6.56 -23.87
N ALA A 163 -19.62 -7.77 -23.92
CA ALA A 163 -18.93 -8.29 -25.10
C ALA A 163 -19.88 -8.56 -26.30
N VAL A 164 -21.21 -8.51 -26.11
CA VAL A 164 -22.19 -8.59 -27.20
C VAL A 164 -22.38 -7.24 -27.91
N ASP A 165 -21.86 -6.14 -27.34
CA ASP A 165 -21.62 -4.91 -28.12
C ASP A 165 -20.27 -5.06 -28.83
N ASP A 166 -20.31 -5.07 -30.17
CA ASP A 166 -19.23 -5.40 -31.12
C ASP A 166 -17.91 -4.58 -30.99
N GLY A 167 -17.74 -3.75 -29.95
CA GLY A 167 -16.60 -2.88 -29.71
C GLY A 167 -15.60 -3.34 -28.65
N TRP A 168 -16.01 -4.07 -27.60
CA TRP A 168 -15.14 -4.36 -26.45
C TRP A 168 -13.98 -5.32 -26.79
N GLU A 169 -14.25 -6.40 -27.53
CA GLU A 169 -13.17 -7.32 -27.95
C GLU A 169 -12.17 -6.64 -28.89
N GLU A 170 -12.64 -5.72 -29.74
CA GLU A 170 -11.78 -4.93 -30.62
C GLU A 170 -11.00 -3.88 -29.81
N GLN A 171 -11.62 -3.25 -28.81
CA GLN A 171 -10.96 -2.31 -27.91
C GLN A 171 -9.84 -3.01 -27.12
N ILE A 172 -10.12 -4.13 -26.45
CA ILE A 172 -9.10 -4.90 -25.74
C ILE A 172 -8.02 -5.39 -26.70
N ARG A 173 -8.36 -5.81 -27.92
CA ARG A 173 -7.37 -6.18 -28.95
C ARG A 173 -6.46 -5.00 -29.31
N GLN A 174 -7.02 -3.80 -29.46
CA GLN A 174 -6.27 -2.58 -29.74
C GLN A 174 -5.38 -2.19 -28.56
N GLU A 175 -5.91 -2.15 -27.34
CA GLU A 175 -5.14 -1.88 -26.12
C GLU A 175 -3.98 -2.87 -25.95
N LYS A 176 -4.21 -4.17 -26.16
CA LYS A 176 -3.13 -5.17 -26.18
C LYS A 176 -2.06 -4.84 -27.20
N ALA A 177 -2.44 -4.42 -28.40
CA ALA A 177 -1.50 -4.04 -29.45
C ALA A 177 -0.71 -2.78 -29.07
N ASP A 178 -1.38 -1.78 -28.48
CA ASP A 178 -0.77 -0.52 -28.04
C ASP A 178 0.18 -0.72 -26.85
N MET A 179 -0.14 -1.67 -25.95
CA MET A 179 0.75 -2.15 -24.89
C MET A 179 1.92 -3.01 -25.40
N GLY A 180 2.02 -3.25 -26.71
CA GLY A 180 3.11 -4.01 -27.32
C GLY A 180 3.01 -5.53 -27.12
N MET A 181 1.83 -6.06 -26.81
CA MET A 181 1.63 -7.50 -26.65
C MET A 181 1.83 -8.25 -27.98
N PRO A 182 2.68 -9.28 -28.05
CA PRO A 182 2.94 -10.01 -29.29
C PRO A 182 1.73 -10.78 -29.83
N TYR A 183 0.75 -11.09 -28.98
CA TYR A 183 -0.43 -11.90 -29.31
C TYR A 183 -1.73 -11.17 -28.93
N PRO A 184 -2.11 -10.08 -29.62
CA PRO A 184 -3.29 -9.28 -29.27
C PRO A 184 -4.61 -10.07 -29.38
N ASP A 185 -4.67 -11.07 -30.26
CA ASP A 185 -5.83 -11.96 -30.43
C ASP A 185 -5.91 -13.11 -29.42
N GLY A 186 -5.01 -13.17 -28.42
CA GLY A 186 -4.95 -14.32 -27.54
C GLY A 186 -4.17 -14.11 -26.26
N VAL A 187 -3.57 -15.20 -25.79
CA VAL A 187 -2.89 -15.28 -24.51
C VAL A 187 -1.46 -14.79 -24.64
N ASN A 188 -1.06 -13.86 -23.76
CA ASN A 188 0.30 -13.36 -23.67
C ASN A 188 0.98 -13.88 -22.40
N VAL A 189 2.30 -13.76 -22.40
CA VAL A 189 3.14 -14.10 -21.26
C VAL A 189 4.12 -12.95 -21.04
N THR A 190 4.34 -12.57 -19.79
CA THR A 190 5.43 -11.68 -19.42
C THR A 190 6.44 -12.39 -18.51
N LEU A 191 7.70 -11.97 -18.58
CA LEU A 191 8.74 -12.30 -17.62
C LEU A 191 9.30 -11.00 -17.07
N ASN A 192 9.25 -10.81 -15.75
CA ASN A 192 9.75 -9.61 -15.08
C ASN A 192 9.18 -8.29 -15.64
N GLY A 193 7.96 -8.33 -16.19
CA GLY A 193 7.27 -7.18 -16.78
C GLY A 193 7.45 -7.04 -18.29
N GLU A 194 8.35 -7.80 -18.92
CA GLU A 194 8.54 -7.76 -20.37
C GLU A 194 7.72 -8.83 -21.09
N TYR A 195 7.02 -8.46 -22.17
CA TYR A 195 6.27 -9.42 -22.98
C TYR A 195 7.19 -10.36 -23.77
N LEU A 196 6.89 -11.66 -23.71
CA LEU A 196 7.65 -12.69 -24.43
C LEU A 196 7.04 -12.95 -25.82
N ASP A 197 7.87 -12.83 -26.85
CA ASP A 197 7.55 -13.34 -28.18
C ASP A 197 8.16 -14.74 -28.40
N PHE A 198 7.30 -15.72 -28.62
CA PHE A 198 7.64 -17.10 -28.95
C PHE A 198 7.77 -17.36 -30.46
N GLY A 199 8.06 -16.32 -31.26
CA GLY A 199 8.37 -16.44 -32.69
C GLY A 199 7.21 -17.02 -33.51
N GLY A 200 5.98 -16.58 -33.22
CA GLY A 200 4.75 -17.07 -33.86
C GLY A 200 4.19 -18.37 -33.28
N THR A 201 4.76 -18.90 -32.19
CA THR A 201 4.20 -20.03 -31.44
C THR A 201 3.46 -19.50 -30.20
N ALA A 202 2.27 -18.94 -30.38
CA ALA A 202 1.53 -18.32 -29.29
C ALA A 202 1.26 -19.29 -28.11
N PRO A 203 1.27 -18.80 -26.86
CA PRO A 203 0.59 -19.45 -25.75
C PRO A 203 -0.90 -19.64 -26.07
N VAL A 204 -1.51 -20.66 -25.50
CA VAL A 204 -2.92 -20.98 -25.79
C VAL A 204 -3.67 -21.43 -24.55
N ALA A 205 -4.93 -21.02 -24.44
CA ALA A 205 -5.84 -21.55 -23.45
C ALA A 205 -6.38 -22.93 -23.91
N VAL A 206 -6.19 -23.96 -23.10
CA VAL A 206 -6.73 -25.31 -23.33
C VAL A 206 -7.33 -25.81 -22.03
N GLU A 207 -8.61 -26.17 -22.04
CA GLU A 207 -9.30 -26.73 -20.85
C GLU A 207 -9.10 -25.87 -19.59
N ASN A 208 -9.31 -24.55 -19.71
CA ASN A 208 -9.10 -23.55 -18.65
C ASN A 208 -7.67 -23.47 -18.10
N ARG A 209 -6.67 -23.86 -18.91
CA ARG A 209 -5.25 -23.74 -18.57
C ARG A 209 -4.52 -22.93 -19.63
N THR A 210 -3.71 -21.98 -19.19
CA THR A 210 -2.74 -21.34 -20.07
C THR A 210 -1.60 -22.30 -20.34
N MET A 211 -1.40 -22.64 -21.61
CA MET A 211 -0.37 -23.57 -22.08
C MET A 211 0.72 -22.78 -22.79
N VAL A 212 1.97 -22.94 -22.35
CA VAL A 212 3.14 -22.24 -22.92
C VAL A 212 4.02 -23.19 -23.74
N PRO A 213 4.62 -22.72 -24.86
CA PRO A 213 5.56 -23.53 -25.64
C PRO A 213 6.85 -23.76 -24.84
N VAL A 214 7.05 -25.00 -24.38
CA VAL A 214 8.06 -25.30 -23.34
C VAL A 214 9.48 -24.91 -23.74
N ARG A 215 9.89 -25.20 -24.98
CA ARG A 215 11.24 -24.87 -25.44
C ARG A 215 11.47 -23.37 -25.42
N ALA A 216 10.58 -22.62 -26.06
CA ALA A 216 10.76 -21.19 -26.23
C ALA A 216 10.69 -20.46 -24.87
N PHE A 217 9.81 -20.90 -23.96
CA PHE A 217 9.76 -20.38 -22.59
C PHE A 217 11.01 -20.69 -21.75
N LEU A 218 11.56 -21.91 -21.85
CA LEU A 218 12.79 -22.25 -21.11
C LEU A 218 14.02 -21.57 -21.72
N GLU A 219 14.08 -21.40 -23.05
CA GLU A 219 15.15 -20.67 -23.73
C GLU A 219 15.16 -19.18 -23.37
N THR A 220 13.99 -18.54 -23.16
CA THR A 220 13.94 -17.16 -22.64
C THR A 220 14.52 -17.03 -21.23
N LEU A 221 14.56 -18.12 -20.47
CA LEU A 221 15.19 -18.21 -19.14
C LEU A 221 16.67 -18.64 -19.21
N GLY A 222 17.28 -18.61 -20.40
CA GLY A 222 18.68 -18.99 -20.61
C GLY A 222 18.93 -20.50 -20.60
N ALA A 223 17.88 -21.33 -20.59
CA ALA A 223 18.04 -22.78 -20.58
C ALA A 223 18.38 -23.35 -21.96
N LYS A 224 19.27 -24.35 -22.00
CA LYS A 224 19.49 -25.18 -23.18
C LYS A 224 18.54 -26.36 -23.14
N VAL A 225 17.64 -26.42 -24.13
CA VAL A 225 16.58 -27.43 -24.18
C VAL A 225 16.87 -28.50 -25.22
N GLU A 226 16.88 -29.76 -24.79
CA GLU A 226 17.03 -30.93 -25.64
C GLU A 226 15.77 -31.79 -25.59
N TYR A 227 15.52 -32.50 -26.69
CA TYR A 227 14.46 -33.50 -26.76
C TYR A 227 15.04 -34.81 -27.32
N GLN A 228 14.93 -35.88 -26.54
CA GLN A 228 15.39 -37.20 -26.94
C GLN A 228 14.44 -38.28 -26.44
N ASN A 229 13.98 -39.15 -27.34
CA ASN A 229 13.21 -40.36 -26.99
C ASN A 229 11.99 -40.12 -26.08
N GLY A 230 11.24 -39.02 -26.30
CA GLY A 230 10.06 -38.70 -25.48
C GLY A 230 10.37 -37.98 -24.17
N VAL A 231 11.64 -37.63 -23.93
CA VAL A 231 12.11 -36.85 -22.78
C VAL A 231 12.52 -35.46 -23.24
N ILE A 232 12.03 -34.44 -22.57
CA ILE A 232 12.48 -33.05 -22.69
C ILE A 232 13.38 -32.77 -21.50
N SER A 233 14.60 -32.36 -21.76
CA SER A 233 15.57 -31.98 -20.73
C SER A 233 16.02 -30.55 -20.95
N ALA A 234 16.08 -29.75 -19.89
CA ALA A 234 16.58 -28.38 -19.94
C ALA A 234 17.67 -28.18 -18.90
N VAL A 235 18.71 -27.42 -19.26
CA VAL A 235 19.81 -27.05 -18.35
C VAL A 235 19.96 -25.55 -18.34
N LEU A 236 19.78 -24.92 -17.18
CA LEU A 236 19.99 -23.48 -16.97
C LEU A 236 21.48 -23.14 -16.85
N GLU A 237 21.81 -21.87 -17.03
CA GLU A 237 23.20 -21.39 -16.94
C GLU A 237 23.82 -21.59 -15.55
N ASN A 238 22.99 -21.56 -14.50
CA ASN A 238 23.39 -21.81 -13.11
C ASN A 238 23.66 -23.30 -12.81
N GLY A 239 23.38 -24.21 -13.75
CA GLY A 239 23.56 -25.66 -13.60
C GLY A 239 22.30 -26.42 -13.16
N ASP A 240 21.20 -25.72 -12.89
CA ASP A 240 19.92 -26.36 -12.56
C ASP A 240 19.36 -27.11 -13.78
N THR A 241 18.66 -28.21 -13.53
CA THR A 241 18.13 -29.05 -14.60
C THR A 241 16.65 -29.34 -14.43
N LEU A 242 15.97 -29.52 -15.55
CA LEU A 242 14.59 -29.96 -15.63
C LEU A 242 14.49 -31.16 -16.54
N GLU A 243 13.69 -32.13 -16.15
CA GLU A 243 13.32 -33.25 -16.99
C GLU A 243 11.82 -33.46 -16.94
N MET A 244 11.22 -33.67 -18.11
CA MET A 244 9.82 -34.07 -18.23
C MET A 244 9.66 -35.08 -19.36
N ARG A 245 8.71 -35.99 -19.19
CA ARG A 245 8.39 -37.00 -20.21
C ARG A 245 7.06 -36.68 -20.86
N MET A 246 6.96 -36.92 -22.16
CA MET A 246 5.71 -36.72 -22.93
C MET A 246 4.56 -37.61 -22.43
N ASP A 247 4.86 -38.71 -21.74
CA ASP A 247 3.92 -39.70 -21.21
C ASP A 247 3.69 -39.59 -19.69
N SER A 248 4.18 -38.53 -19.04
CA SER A 248 4.07 -38.32 -17.59
C SER A 248 3.56 -36.92 -17.27
N THR A 249 2.85 -36.78 -16.15
CA THR A 249 2.46 -35.48 -15.59
C THR A 249 3.55 -34.91 -14.68
N ILE A 250 4.57 -35.69 -14.35
CA ILE A 250 5.64 -35.30 -13.44
C ILE A 250 6.73 -34.54 -14.19
N LEU A 251 7.07 -33.36 -13.67
CA LEU A 251 8.25 -32.60 -14.00
C LEU A 251 9.24 -32.74 -12.84
N THR A 252 10.46 -33.20 -13.13
CA THR A 252 11.55 -33.28 -12.15
C THR A 252 12.45 -32.06 -12.30
N CYS A 253 12.78 -31.39 -11.20
CA CYS A 253 13.74 -30.30 -11.16
C CYS A 253 14.89 -30.62 -10.19
N VAL A 254 16.11 -30.27 -10.58
CA VAL A 254 17.29 -30.36 -9.73
C VAL A 254 17.84 -28.95 -9.58
N ARG A 255 17.88 -28.45 -8.34
CA ARG A 255 18.40 -27.13 -8.00
C ARG A 255 19.47 -27.22 -6.92
N GLY A 256 20.72 -26.96 -7.29
CA GLY A 256 21.86 -27.31 -6.46
C GLY A 256 21.80 -28.78 -6.00
N ASP A 257 21.79 -29.03 -4.69
CA ASP A 257 21.73 -30.38 -4.11
C ASP A 257 20.29 -30.89 -3.89
N LYS A 258 19.26 -30.11 -4.24
CA LYS A 258 17.85 -30.46 -4.02
C LYS A 258 17.21 -31.03 -5.28
N ILE A 259 16.47 -32.13 -5.12
CA ILE A 259 15.64 -32.73 -6.18
C ILE A 259 14.17 -32.50 -5.79
N GLY A 260 13.39 -31.93 -6.71
CA GLY A 260 11.96 -31.74 -6.58
C GLY A 260 11.19 -32.41 -7.72
N GLU A 261 9.96 -32.83 -7.43
CA GLU A 261 9.01 -33.32 -8.44
C GLU A 261 7.72 -32.50 -8.34
N ILE A 262 7.20 -32.08 -9.49
CA ILE A 262 5.99 -31.27 -9.61
C ILE A 262 5.01 -32.05 -10.49
N ASP A 263 3.83 -32.35 -9.96
CA ASP A 263 2.74 -32.94 -10.74
C ASP A 263 1.96 -31.83 -11.45
N MET A 264 2.12 -31.75 -12.77
CA MET A 264 1.44 -30.75 -13.61
C MET A 264 -0.06 -31.06 -13.79
N GLY A 265 -0.52 -32.24 -13.36
CA GLY A 265 -1.89 -32.73 -13.53
C GLY A 265 -2.27 -33.07 -14.98
N VAL A 266 -1.47 -32.68 -15.97
CA VAL A 266 -1.64 -33.02 -17.39
C VAL A 266 -0.30 -33.35 -18.03
N THR A 267 -0.29 -34.28 -18.97
CA THR A 267 0.92 -34.63 -19.74
C THR A 267 1.27 -33.51 -20.73
N PRO A 268 2.55 -33.31 -21.07
CA PRO A 268 2.93 -32.37 -22.12
C PRO A 268 2.16 -32.59 -23.42
N TRP A 269 1.62 -31.51 -23.99
CA TRP A 269 0.76 -31.55 -25.15
C TRP A 269 1.52 -31.20 -26.43
N ALA A 270 1.53 -32.12 -27.40
CA ALA A 270 2.16 -31.90 -28.69
C ALA A 270 1.17 -31.33 -29.71
N LYS A 271 1.46 -30.13 -30.24
CA LYS A 271 0.70 -29.50 -31.33
C LYS A 271 1.65 -28.81 -32.31
N GLY A 272 1.48 -29.04 -33.60
CA GLY A 272 2.23 -28.30 -34.65
C GLY A 272 3.75 -28.40 -34.54
N GLN A 273 4.30 -29.57 -34.18
CA GLN A 273 5.75 -29.77 -33.89
C GLN A 273 6.28 -28.93 -32.71
N ARG A 274 5.41 -28.58 -31.77
CA ARG A 274 5.74 -27.90 -30.52
C ARG A 274 5.17 -28.69 -29.37
N THR A 275 5.83 -28.61 -28.23
CA THR A 275 5.34 -29.17 -26.97
C THR A 275 4.93 -28.03 -26.06
N TYR A 276 3.79 -28.20 -25.41
CA TYR A 276 3.21 -27.25 -24.49
C TYR A 276 3.04 -27.88 -23.11
N ILE A 277 3.19 -27.06 -22.08
CA ILE A 277 2.91 -27.42 -20.68
C ILE A 277 2.12 -26.28 -20.02
N PRO A 278 1.42 -26.53 -18.90
CA PRO A 278 0.73 -25.46 -18.21
C PRO A 278 1.72 -24.45 -17.64
N ALA A 279 1.43 -23.17 -17.85
CA ALA A 279 2.29 -22.03 -17.55
C ALA A 279 2.71 -21.99 -16.07
N ARG A 280 1.75 -22.18 -15.16
CA ARG A 280 1.97 -22.16 -13.70
C ARG A 280 3.09 -23.11 -13.28
N PHE A 281 3.02 -24.37 -13.70
CA PHE A 281 4.03 -25.36 -13.34
C PHE A 281 5.38 -25.12 -14.00
N ALA A 282 5.40 -24.54 -15.21
CA ALA A 282 6.65 -24.11 -15.84
C ALA A 282 7.34 -23.02 -14.99
N GLY A 283 6.59 -22.08 -14.43
CA GLY A 283 7.08 -21.02 -13.55
C GLY A 283 7.51 -21.54 -12.18
N GLU A 284 6.67 -22.35 -11.52
CA GLU A 284 7.00 -22.94 -10.22
C GLU A 284 8.26 -23.82 -10.29
N ALA A 285 8.41 -24.60 -11.35
CA ALA A 285 9.62 -25.38 -11.61
C ALA A 285 10.87 -24.52 -11.73
N MET A 286 10.73 -23.26 -12.12
CA MET A 286 11.77 -22.24 -12.24
C MET A 286 11.90 -21.37 -10.99
N GLY A 287 10.98 -21.50 -10.01
CA GLY A 287 10.97 -20.66 -8.80
C GLY A 287 10.38 -19.27 -9.03
N LEU A 288 9.69 -19.10 -10.15
CA LEU A 288 9.02 -17.86 -10.51
C LEU A 288 7.63 -17.81 -9.87
N SER A 289 7.22 -16.62 -9.44
CA SER A 289 5.83 -16.33 -9.11
C SER A 289 5.01 -16.24 -10.39
N VAL A 290 3.76 -16.70 -10.36
CA VAL A 290 2.86 -16.67 -11.53
C VAL A 290 1.53 -16.02 -11.17
N ALA A 291 1.18 -14.92 -11.83
CA ALA A 291 -0.13 -14.27 -11.74
C ALA A 291 -0.88 -14.33 -13.08
N TRP A 292 -2.20 -14.25 -13.06
CA TRP A 292 -3.04 -14.26 -14.26
C TRP A 292 -3.88 -12.99 -14.33
N ASP A 293 -3.80 -12.29 -15.45
CA ASP A 293 -4.70 -11.20 -15.81
C ASP A 293 -5.77 -11.75 -16.75
N SER A 294 -7.02 -11.78 -16.30
CA SER A 294 -8.16 -12.26 -17.09
C SER A 294 -8.61 -11.27 -18.16
N THR A 295 -8.49 -9.96 -17.90
CA THR A 295 -8.92 -8.89 -18.80
C THR A 295 -8.07 -8.89 -20.06
N TYR A 296 -6.74 -8.91 -19.90
CA TYR A 296 -5.80 -8.92 -21.01
C TYR A 296 -5.28 -10.32 -21.38
N GLN A 297 -5.74 -11.36 -20.68
CA GLN A 297 -5.33 -12.75 -20.90
C GLN A 297 -3.80 -12.91 -20.85
N VAL A 298 -3.18 -12.42 -19.78
CA VAL A 298 -1.72 -12.42 -19.62
C VAL A 298 -1.32 -13.28 -18.44
N ALA A 299 -0.40 -14.23 -18.66
CA ALA A 299 0.28 -14.91 -17.58
C ALA A 299 1.57 -14.15 -17.23
N HIS A 300 1.63 -13.58 -16.03
CA HIS A 300 2.79 -12.84 -15.55
C HIS A 300 3.72 -13.74 -14.75
N PHE A 301 4.96 -13.87 -15.20
CA PHE A 301 6.03 -14.56 -14.48
C PHE A 301 6.95 -13.53 -13.84
N THR A 302 7.27 -13.72 -12.57
CA THR A 302 8.16 -12.81 -11.84
C THR A 302 9.23 -13.59 -11.08
N ASP A 303 10.48 -13.29 -11.39
CA ASP A 303 11.64 -13.63 -10.58
C ASP A 303 11.83 -12.54 -9.51
N TRP A 304 11.25 -12.77 -8.33
CA TRP A 304 11.36 -11.81 -7.23
C TRP A 304 12.80 -11.68 -6.69
N GLU A 305 13.62 -12.73 -6.81
CA GLU A 305 15.01 -12.66 -6.36
C GLU A 305 15.82 -11.74 -7.26
N GLU A 306 15.66 -11.88 -8.58
CA GLU A 306 16.28 -10.99 -9.57
C GLU A 306 15.80 -9.54 -9.41
N ILE A 307 14.49 -9.30 -9.30
CA ILE A 307 13.92 -7.96 -9.12
C ILE A 307 14.47 -7.30 -7.85
N VAL A 308 14.45 -8.01 -6.72
CA VAL A 308 14.96 -7.50 -5.43
C VAL A 308 16.46 -7.24 -5.51
N SER A 309 17.25 -8.16 -6.07
CA SER A 309 18.70 -7.98 -6.22
C SER A 309 19.04 -6.80 -7.13
N GLY A 310 18.31 -6.63 -8.24
CA GLY A 310 18.47 -5.51 -9.16
C GLY A 310 18.13 -4.17 -8.51
N LEU A 311 17.08 -4.12 -7.70
CA LEU A 311 16.74 -2.96 -6.86
C LEU A 311 17.83 -2.68 -5.83
N ASP A 312 18.29 -3.70 -5.11
CA ASP A 312 19.26 -3.54 -4.04
C ASP A 312 20.63 -3.07 -4.53
N GLY A 313 20.99 -3.41 -5.76
CA GLY A 313 22.17 -2.87 -6.43
C GLY A 313 22.12 -1.35 -6.69
N ARG A 314 20.92 -0.75 -6.68
CA ARG A 314 20.70 0.70 -6.88
C ARG A 314 20.64 1.49 -5.56
N PHE A 315 20.49 0.79 -4.44
CA PHE A 315 20.34 1.35 -3.09
C PHE A 315 21.37 0.80 -2.10
N THR A 316 22.59 0.49 -2.53
CA THR A 316 23.63 -0.11 -1.68
C THR A 316 23.94 0.75 -0.45
N VAL A 317 23.88 2.08 -0.56
CA VAL A 317 24.13 2.99 0.55
C VAL A 317 23.02 2.88 1.60
N LEU A 318 21.75 2.98 1.19
CA LEU A 318 20.61 2.82 2.11
C LEU A 318 20.55 1.42 2.71
N ASN A 319 20.83 0.38 1.91
CA ASN A 319 20.91 -1.01 2.35
C ASN A 319 21.99 -1.21 3.41
N ALA A 320 23.15 -0.58 3.26
CA ALA A 320 24.20 -0.60 4.28
C ALA A 320 23.72 0.04 5.61
N MET A 321 22.92 1.11 5.55
CA MET A 321 22.33 1.71 6.75
C MET A 321 21.32 0.77 7.43
N LEU A 322 20.43 0.15 6.65
CA LEU A 322 19.43 -0.79 7.17
C LEU A 322 20.08 -2.02 7.82
N GLY A 323 21.19 -2.50 7.22
CA GLY A 323 22.05 -3.55 7.74
C GLY A 323 22.76 -3.15 9.04
N ALA A 324 23.35 -1.96 9.10
CA ALA A 324 24.07 -1.47 10.28
C ALA A 324 23.18 -1.38 11.54
N GLU A 325 21.87 -1.15 11.40
CA GLU A 325 20.93 -1.17 12.52
C GLU A 325 20.63 -2.58 13.04
N ARG A 326 20.84 -3.64 12.26
CA ARG A 326 20.63 -5.04 12.70
C ARG A 326 21.63 -5.42 13.80
N GLU A 327 22.91 -5.10 13.60
CA GLU A 327 23.98 -5.49 14.53
C GLU A 327 23.97 -4.70 15.86
N ARG A 328 23.04 -3.75 16.02
CA ARG A 328 23.00 -2.83 17.17
C ARG A 328 22.09 -3.30 18.30
N ILE A 329 21.12 -4.18 18.03
CA ILE A 329 20.14 -4.62 19.03
C ILE A 329 20.55 -6.01 19.54
N ASP A 330 21.06 -6.06 20.76
CA ASP A 330 21.30 -7.33 21.47
C ASP A 330 19.98 -7.75 22.14
N MET A 331 19.43 -8.87 21.69
CA MET A 331 18.14 -9.39 22.19
C MET A 331 18.22 -9.86 23.66
N GLU A 332 19.41 -10.22 24.13
CA GLU A 332 19.66 -10.58 25.54
C GLU A 332 19.83 -9.34 26.42
N GLN A 333 20.20 -8.20 25.83
CA GLN A 333 20.37 -6.94 26.55
C GLN A 333 19.02 -6.28 26.86
N THR A 334 18.86 -5.82 28.11
CA THR A 334 17.71 -4.97 28.46
C THR A 334 18.00 -3.51 28.12
N TYR A 335 17.06 -2.83 27.49
CA TYR A 335 17.14 -1.42 27.16
C TYR A 335 16.09 -0.62 27.92
N ALA A 336 16.49 0.52 28.49
CA ALA A 336 15.60 1.54 28.99
C ALA A 336 15.26 2.53 27.88
N VAL A 337 13.96 2.72 27.64
CA VAL A 337 13.43 3.69 26.70
C VAL A 337 12.89 4.89 27.47
N ASP A 338 13.23 6.08 27.01
CA ASP A 338 12.65 7.35 27.44
C ASP A 338 12.39 8.18 26.19
N SER A 339 11.12 8.42 25.86
CA SER A 339 10.74 9.19 24.68
C SER A 339 9.72 10.25 25.01
N THR A 340 9.87 11.40 24.36
CA THR A 340 8.90 12.48 24.32
C THR A 340 8.57 12.82 22.87
N ALA A 341 7.32 13.18 22.63
CA ALA A 341 6.87 13.81 21.41
C ALA A 341 5.96 14.98 21.80
N SER A 342 6.04 16.08 21.06
CA SER A 342 5.17 17.24 21.26
C SER A 342 4.75 17.80 19.92
N GLY A 343 3.48 18.15 19.80
CA GLY A 343 2.86 18.71 18.63
C GLY A 343 2.11 19.99 18.91
N ALA A 344 2.02 20.85 17.91
CA ALA A 344 1.11 21.98 17.89
C ALA A 344 0.46 22.08 16.51
N VAL A 345 -0.86 22.26 16.48
CA VAL A 345 -1.62 22.62 15.29
C VAL A 345 -2.14 24.04 15.50
N THR A 346 -1.77 24.93 14.60
CA THR A 346 -2.24 26.32 14.59
C THR A 346 -3.06 26.57 13.33
N LEU A 347 -4.31 26.97 13.48
CA LEU A 347 -5.14 27.50 12.39
C LEU A 347 -5.02 29.02 12.37
N TYR A 348 -4.89 29.61 11.19
CA TYR A 348 -4.78 31.06 11.02
C TYR A 348 -6.16 31.70 10.93
N GLY A 349 -6.33 32.82 11.65
CA GLY A 349 -7.49 33.70 11.49
C GLY A 349 -7.20 34.85 10.51
N GLU A 350 -8.13 35.81 10.38
CA GLU A 350 -7.90 36.99 9.51
C GLU A 350 -6.75 37.85 10.04
N THR A 351 -6.50 37.80 11.35
CA THR A 351 -5.36 38.41 12.01
C THR A 351 -4.58 37.41 12.87
N GLU A 352 -3.28 37.67 13.13
CA GLU A 352 -2.47 36.80 14.00
C GLU A 352 -3.08 36.60 15.40
N ARG A 353 -3.91 37.54 15.86
CA ARG A 353 -4.60 37.46 17.17
C ARG A 353 -5.77 36.49 17.19
N GLU A 354 -6.27 36.12 16.01
CA GLU A 354 -7.38 35.19 15.82
C GLU A 354 -6.89 33.76 15.56
N ASN A 355 -5.57 33.54 15.53
CA ASN A 355 -5.02 32.21 15.36
C ASN A 355 -5.43 31.29 16.52
N GLY A 356 -6.04 30.17 16.17
CA GLY A 356 -6.36 29.09 17.11
C GLY A 356 -5.18 28.12 17.23
N THR A 357 -4.84 27.64 18.42
CA THR A 357 -3.82 26.59 18.58
C THR A 357 -4.27 25.50 19.54
N ALA A 358 -4.07 24.25 19.13
CA ALA A 358 -4.14 23.05 19.95
C ALA A 358 -2.75 22.43 20.05
N THR A 359 -2.46 21.75 21.17
CA THR A 359 -1.19 21.07 21.41
C THR A 359 -1.40 19.64 21.84
N LEU A 360 -0.46 18.79 21.45
CA LEU A 360 -0.39 17.39 21.83
C LEU A 360 0.97 17.15 22.50
N SER A 361 1.00 16.35 23.55
CA SER A 361 2.26 15.80 24.05
C SER A 361 2.07 14.32 24.33
N ALA A 362 3.06 13.53 23.95
CA ALA A 362 3.09 12.12 24.19
C ALA A 362 4.45 11.73 24.76
N GLY A 363 4.50 10.62 25.47
CA GLY A 363 5.76 10.08 25.95
C GLY A 363 5.66 8.61 26.27
N ALA A 364 6.79 7.92 26.19
CA ALA A 364 6.87 6.54 26.60
C ALA A 364 8.11 6.35 27.46
N LYS A 365 7.96 5.60 28.55
CA LYS A 365 9.08 5.28 29.44
C LYS A 365 8.97 3.85 29.91
N GLY A 366 10.07 3.11 29.86
CA GLY A 366 10.02 1.71 30.25
C GLY A 366 11.24 0.89 29.89
N LEU A 367 11.07 -0.43 29.88
CA LEU A 367 12.09 -1.43 29.64
C LEU A 367 11.66 -2.37 28.51
N LEU A 368 12.64 -2.80 27.71
CA LEU A 368 12.49 -3.76 26.61
C LEU A 368 13.64 -4.78 26.63
N GLN A 369 13.35 -6.07 26.37
CA GLN A 369 14.36 -7.12 26.24
C GLN A 369 13.77 -8.30 25.45
N GLY A 370 14.32 -8.64 24.27
CA GLY A 370 14.01 -9.88 23.56
C GLY A 370 12.52 -10.28 23.49
N GLY A 371 11.63 -9.34 23.16
CA GLY A 371 10.17 -9.57 23.11
C GLY A 371 9.39 -9.25 24.39
N LYS A 372 10.09 -9.08 25.52
CA LYS A 372 9.52 -8.62 26.80
C LYS A 372 9.39 -7.11 26.81
N LEU A 373 8.30 -6.62 27.39
CA LEU A 373 8.04 -5.19 27.53
C LEU A 373 7.46 -4.84 28.92
N ASP A 374 7.90 -3.69 29.45
CA ASP A 374 7.23 -2.93 30.51
C ASP A 374 7.30 -1.46 30.13
N LEU A 375 6.24 -0.96 29.49
CA LEU A 375 6.18 0.39 28.94
C LEU A 375 5.01 1.15 29.54
N THR A 376 5.28 2.36 30.00
CA THR A 376 4.26 3.36 30.31
C THR A 376 4.20 4.36 29.16
N TYR A 377 3.05 4.48 28.52
CA TYR A 377 2.74 5.50 27.53
C TYR A 377 1.82 6.56 28.13
N GLY A 378 2.07 7.82 27.82
CA GLY A 378 1.22 8.94 28.17
C GLY A 378 0.91 9.77 26.92
N LEU A 379 -0.31 10.27 26.84
CA LEU A 379 -0.83 11.18 25.84
C LEU A 379 -1.57 12.30 26.57
N LYS A 380 -1.29 13.53 26.19
CA LYS A 380 -1.97 14.71 26.71
C LYS A 380 -2.34 15.63 25.55
N LEU A 381 -3.63 15.81 25.36
CA LEU A 381 -4.21 16.70 24.35
C LEU A 381 -4.75 17.95 25.05
N ASP A 382 -4.30 19.13 24.59
CA ASP A 382 -4.82 20.42 25.02
C ASP A 382 -5.32 21.19 23.79
N LEU A 383 -6.65 21.29 23.66
CA LEU A 383 -7.30 21.98 22.56
C LEU A 383 -7.09 23.50 22.58
N GLY A 384 -6.58 24.06 23.68
CA GLY A 384 -6.22 25.48 23.77
C GLY A 384 -7.35 26.42 23.32
N SER A 385 -7.00 27.38 22.45
CA SER A 385 -7.95 28.33 21.88
C SER A 385 -8.86 27.74 20.79
N LEU A 386 -8.52 26.56 20.25
CA LEU A 386 -9.39 25.86 19.28
C LEU A 386 -10.55 25.14 19.95
N ARG A 387 -10.55 24.99 21.27
CA ARG A 387 -11.59 24.26 22.00
C ARG A 387 -12.99 24.76 21.64
N GLU A 388 -13.24 26.07 21.74
CA GLU A 388 -14.57 26.63 21.47
C GLU A 388 -15.01 26.39 20.01
N MET A 389 -14.09 26.56 19.05
CA MET A 389 -14.36 26.34 17.62
C MET A 389 -14.69 24.87 17.32
N LEU A 390 -13.88 23.95 17.84
CA LEU A 390 -14.03 22.52 17.58
C LEU A 390 -15.26 21.95 18.32
N THR A 391 -15.49 22.36 19.57
CA THR A 391 -16.63 21.87 20.36
C THR A 391 -17.98 22.27 19.80
N ALA A 392 -18.06 23.38 19.05
CA ALA A 392 -19.31 23.82 18.41
C ALA A 392 -19.70 22.93 17.22
N GLN A 393 -18.76 22.18 16.64
CA GLN A 393 -18.98 21.34 15.45
C GLN A 393 -19.00 19.84 15.77
N MET A 394 -18.75 19.45 17.02
CA MET A 394 -18.64 18.05 17.45
C MET A 394 -19.86 17.62 18.26
N ASP A 395 -20.27 16.37 18.11
CA ASP A 395 -21.27 15.76 18.99
C ASP A 395 -20.72 15.48 20.40
N GLU A 396 -21.62 15.25 21.35
CA GLU A 396 -21.30 15.03 22.76
C GLU A 396 -20.44 13.77 22.99
N ALA A 397 -20.58 12.76 22.13
CA ALA A 397 -19.81 11.52 22.22
C ALA A 397 -18.34 11.74 21.83
N THR A 398 -18.11 12.49 20.75
CA THR A 398 -16.80 12.88 20.24
C THR A 398 -16.07 13.77 21.24
N LEU A 399 -16.79 14.73 21.84
CA LEU A 399 -16.26 15.57 22.90
C LEU A 399 -15.86 14.78 24.14
N SER A 400 -16.70 13.84 24.56
CA SER A 400 -16.39 12.95 25.68
C SER A 400 -15.15 12.10 25.39
N ALA A 401 -15.00 11.59 24.16
CA ALA A 401 -13.82 10.85 23.73
C ALA A 401 -12.54 11.72 23.74
N LEU A 402 -12.62 12.96 23.25
CA LEU A 402 -11.50 13.91 23.29
C LEU A 402 -11.10 14.27 24.73
N GLU A 403 -12.07 14.44 25.63
CA GLU A 403 -11.82 14.68 27.05
C GLU A 403 -11.14 13.48 27.73
N LEU A 404 -11.52 12.25 27.36
CA LEU A 404 -10.85 11.04 27.83
C LEU A 404 -9.39 10.94 27.33
N MET A 405 -9.12 11.41 26.12
CA MET A 405 -7.76 11.46 25.54
C MET A 405 -6.91 12.65 26.05
N SER A 406 -7.52 13.61 26.75
CA SER A 406 -6.83 14.83 27.20
C SER A 406 -5.69 14.58 28.19
N ASP A 407 -5.75 13.50 28.96
CA ASP A 407 -4.69 13.06 29.88
C ASP A 407 -4.76 11.52 30.05
N PHE A 408 -4.46 10.83 28.96
CA PHE A 408 -4.49 9.38 28.87
C PHE A 408 -3.12 8.78 29.18
N GLN A 409 -3.07 7.84 30.11
CA GLN A 409 -1.87 7.09 30.44
C GLN A 409 -2.21 5.60 30.49
N VAL A 410 -1.41 4.80 29.79
CA VAL A 410 -1.51 3.35 29.77
C VAL A 410 -0.17 2.72 30.09
N GLN A 411 -0.20 1.66 30.88
CA GLN A 411 0.94 0.80 31.12
C GLN A 411 0.69 -0.55 30.47
N LEU A 412 1.69 -1.04 29.74
CA LEU A 412 1.71 -2.31 29.04
C LEU A 412 2.84 -3.15 29.61
N ARG A 413 2.54 -4.40 29.93
CA ARG A 413 3.52 -5.42 30.36
C ARG A 413 3.25 -6.74 29.68
N GLY A 414 4.28 -7.50 29.36
CA GLY A 414 4.09 -8.85 28.84
C GLY A 414 5.32 -9.40 28.15
N ASP A 415 5.16 -10.61 27.62
CA ASP A 415 6.14 -11.30 26.80
C ASP A 415 5.47 -11.73 25.50
N LEU A 416 5.96 -11.18 24.37
CA LEU A 416 5.47 -11.53 23.04
C LEU A 416 5.62 -13.03 22.72
N GLY A 417 6.60 -13.73 23.32
CA GLY A 417 6.76 -15.18 23.14
C GLY A 417 5.80 -16.02 23.96
N GLU A 418 5.25 -15.49 25.06
CA GLU A 418 4.32 -16.22 25.93
C GLU A 418 2.84 -15.90 25.63
N GLY A 419 2.55 -14.87 24.83
CA GLY A 419 1.19 -14.49 24.39
C GLY A 419 0.35 -13.79 25.46
N MET A 420 0.84 -13.70 26.70
CA MET A 420 0.15 -13.03 27.81
C MET A 420 0.59 -11.57 27.97
N PHE A 421 -0.39 -10.67 27.94
CA PHE A 421 -0.20 -9.24 28.14
C PHE A 421 -1.07 -8.68 29.24
N TYR A 422 -0.59 -7.59 29.84
CA TYR A 422 -1.27 -6.86 30.89
C TYR A 422 -1.33 -5.39 30.54
N LEU A 423 -2.53 -4.83 30.63
CA LEU A 423 -2.80 -3.43 30.32
C LEU A 423 -3.43 -2.76 31.55
N LYS A 424 -2.98 -1.55 31.86
CA LYS A 424 -3.55 -0.74 32.94
C LYS A 424 -3.59 0.72 32.54
N GLY A 425 -4.76 1.33 32.55
CA GLY A 425 -4.92 2.74 32.16
C GLY A 425 -5.63 3.57 33.23
N ASN A 426 -5.37 4.88 33.24
CA ASN A 426 -5.94 5.85 34.19
C ASN A 426 -7.34 6.38 33.80
N GLN A 427 -7.79 6.15 32.56
CA GLN A 427 -9.08 6.60 32.04
C GLN A 427 -10.01 5.44 31.61
N LEU A 428 -9.56 4.18 31.74
CA LEU A 428 -10.34 3.03 31.24
C LEU A 428 -11.66 2.81 32.00
N ASP A 429 -11.68 3.15 33.28
CA ASP A 429 -12.88 3.11 34.13
C ASP A 429 -13.88 4.23 33.84
N LYS A 430 -13.45 5.24 33.08
CA LYS A 430 -14.27 6.40 32.72
C LYS A 430 -14.81 6.33 31.30
N LEU A 431 -14.49 5.28 30.55
CA LEU A 431 -15.11 5.02 29.26
C LEU A 431 -16.63 4.87 29.45
N PRO A 432 -17.46 5.36 28.51
CA PRO A 432 -18.90 5.14 28.55
C PRO A 432 -19.22 3.64 28.70
N ASP A 433 -20.10 3.30 29.64
CA ASP A 433 -20.52 1.92 29.95
C ASP A 433 -19.37 0.94 30.28
N SER A 434 -18.22 1.44 30.74
CA SER A 434 -17.06 0.61 31.01
C SER A 434 -17.33 -0.46 32.08
N PRO A 435 -17.12 -1.75 31.78
CA PRO A 435 -17.14 -2.80 32.80
C PRO A 435 -15.85 -2.83 33.63
N ILE A 436 -14.88 -1.98 33.32
CA ILE A 436 -13.52 -2.00 33.89
C ILE A 436 -13.47 -1.15 35.17
N PRO A 437 -13.11 -1.73 36.32
CA PRO A 437 -12.91 -0.95 37.54
C PRO A 437 -11.65 -0.08 37.48
N ALA A 438 -11.64 1.03 38.23
CA ALA A 438 -10.47 1.89 38.35
C ALA A 438 -9.23 1.13 38.87
N ASN A 439 -8.06 1.47 38.34
CA ASN A 439 -6.74 1.04 38.83
C ASN A 439 -6.53 -0.49 38.86
N VAL A 440 -7.11 -1.23 37.90
CA VAL A 440 -6.89 -2.68 37.73
C VAL A 440 -5.99 -2.97 36.54
N TRP A 441 -5.28 -4.09 36.62
CA TRP A 441 -4.64 -4.69 35.45
C TRP A 441 -5.65 -5.56 34.70
N LEU A 442 -5.66 -5.43 33.38
CA LEU A 442 -6.42 -6.26 32.46
C LEU A 442 -5.44 -7.27 31.87
N ALA A 443 -5.65 -8.55 32.16
CA ALA A 443 -4.94 -9.64 31.51
C ALA A 443 -5.60 -9.91 30.16
N MET A 444 -4.76 -9.99 29.14
CA MET A 444 -5.13 -10.28 27.76
C MET A 444 -4.30 -11.50 27.36
N ASP A 445 -4.97 -12.64 27.21
CA ASP A 445 -4.38 -13.81 26.58
C ASP A 445 -4.60 -13.65 25.07
N MET A 446 -3.52 -13.38 24.33
CA MET A 446 -3.59 -13.27 22.88
C MET A 446 -3.55 -14.66 22.20
N GLY A 447 -3.43 -15.73 22.99
CA GLY A 447 -3.33 -17.10 22.54
C GLY A 447 -2.16 -17.32 21.58
N GLN A 448 -2.20 -18.45 20.86
CA GLN A 448 -1.50 -18.59 19.57
C GLN A 448 -2.39 -18.13 18.40
N SER A 449 -3.41 -17.29 18.68
CA SER A 449 -4.52 -16.96 17.77
C SER A 449 -4.49 -15.57 17.16
N ILE A 450 -3.68 -14.63 17.69
CA ILE A 450 -2.92 -13.82 16.72
C ILE A 450 -2.12 -14.86 15.96
N ASP A 451 -2.05 -14.81 14.63
CA ASP A 451 -1.02 -15.55 13.90
C ASP A 451 0.30 -15.06 14.51
N ALA A 452 0.70 -15.75 15.59
CA ALA A 452 1.72 -15.29 16.49
C ALA A 452 2.94 -15.32 15.61
N ASP A 453 3.12 -16.36 14.80
CA ASP A 453 4.04 -16.39 13.69
C ASP A 453 3.91 -15.18 12.73
N ALA A 454 2.77 -14.63 12.32
CA ALA A 454 2.76 -13.39 11.49
C ALA A 454 3.06 -12.07 12.24
N LEU A 455 2.60 -11.87 13.48
CA LEU A 455 2.94 -10.67 14.28
C LEU A 455 4.36 -10.78 14.86
N TYR A 456 4.74 -12.00 15.27
CA TYR A 456 6.08 -12.43 15.63
C TYR A 456 6.96 -12.28 14.41
N GLU A 457 6.77 -12.92 13.26
CA GLU A 457 7.53 -12.71 11.99
C GLU A 457 7.56 -11.23 11.59
N SER A 458 6.45 -10.48 11.52
CA SER A 458 6.54 -9.03 11.21
C SER A 458 7.42 -8.23 12.20
N ILE A 459 7.58 -8.71 13.45
CA ILE A 459 8.49 -8.18 14.48
C ILE A 459 9.88 -8.90 14.50
N TYR A 460 9.97 -10.18 14.13
CA TYR A 460 11.08 -11.16 14.29
C TYR A 460 11.77 -11.49 12.96
N THR A 461 11.09 -11.55 11.81
CA THR A 461 11.72 -11.47 10.46
C THR A 461 12.61 -10.22 10.38
N ALA A 462 12.29 -9.18 11.15
CA ALA A 462 13.13 -7.99 11.29
C ALA A 462 14.35 -8.15 12.24
N LEU A 463 14.43 -9.23 13.05
CA LEU A 463 15.35 -9.39 14.18
C LEU A 463 16.14 -10.73 14.25
N GLU A 464 15.64 -11.88 13.76
CA GLU A 464 16.37 -13.17 13.80
C GLU A 464 16.35 -13.95 12.46
N GLY A 465 17.48 -14.61 12.15
CA GLY A 465 17.57 -15.64 11.09
C GLY A 465 17.60 -15.18 9.63
N GLN A 466 16.87 -14.13 9.25
CA GLN A 466 16.78 -13.62 7.86
C GLN A 466 17.83 -12.55 7.57
N PRO A 467 18.22 -12.29 6.30
CA PRO A 467 19.06 -11.13 5.93
C PRO A 467 18.40 -9.82 6.40
N ALA A 468 19.20 -8.77 6.64
CA ALA A 468 18.64 -7.47 7.03
C ALA A 468 17.67 -6.98 5.93
N PRO A 469 16.55 -6.31 6.27
CA PRO A 469 15.64 -5.80 5.25
C PRO A 469 16.40 -4.84 4.35
N THR A 470 16.24 -5.01 3.05
CA THR A 470 16.81 -4.15 2.01
C THR A 470 15.70 -3.31 1.39
N VAL A 471 16.04 -2.22 0.70
CA VAL A 471 15.07 -1.37 -0.01
C VAL A 471 14.31 -2.19 -1.04
N GLY A 472 14.97 -3.04 -1.82
CA GLY A 472 14.33 -3.92 -2.79
C GLY A 472 13.40 -4.91 -2.11
N GLY A 473 13.84 -5.55 -1.03
CA GLY A 473 13.00 -6.51 -0.28
C GLY A 473 11.78 -5.84 0.36
N LEU A 474 11.93 -4.61 0.85
CA LEU A 474 10.82 -3.83 1.40
C LEU A 474 9.81 -3.44 0.33
N LEU A 475 10.27 -2.97 -0.84
CA LEU A 475 9.39 -2.60 -1.95
C LEU A 475 8.62 -3.81 -2.49
N ALA A 476 9.32 -4.92 -2.70
CA ALA A 476 8.69 -6.18 -3.11
C ALA A 476 7.69 -6.70 -2.06
N GLY A 477 7.99 -6.54 -0.77
CA GLY A 477 7.07 -6.90 0.32
C GLY A 477 5.85 -5.98 0.43
N SER A 478 6.01 -4.68 0.17
CA SER A 478 4.92 -3.69 0.31
C SER A 478 3.90 -3.73 -0.82
N CYS A 479 4.32 -4.07 -2.03
CA CYS A 479 3.41 -4.36 -3.14
C CYS A 479 2.94 -5.83 -3.12
N GLY A 480 3.18 -6.51 -1.99
CA GLY A 480 3.40 -7.94 -1.90
C GLY A 480 2.32 -8.76 -2.56
N ARG A 481 2.76 -9.75 -3.37
CA ARG A 481 1.98 -10.94 -3.77
C ARG A 481 0.50 -10.67 -3.99
N LEU A 482 0.16 -9.53 -4.60
CA LEU A 482 -1.16 -9.30 -5.12
C LEU A 482 -1.25 -10.25 -6.31
N ASP A 483 -1.87 -11.40 -6.10
CA ASP A 483 -2.17 -12.37 -7.17
C ASP A 483 -3.11 -11.75 -8.24
N TYR A 484 -3.63 -10.55 -7.96
CA TYR A 484 -4.40 -9.72 -8.86
C TYR A 484 -3.49 -8.82 -9.71
N ALA A 485 -3.26 -9.25 -10.95
CA ALA A 485 -2.87 -8.35 -12.02
C ALA A 485 -4.11 -7.56 -12.44
N TYR A 486 -4.07 -6.23 -12.30
CA TYR A 486 -5.14 -5.33 -12.71
C TYR A 486 -4.59 -4.43 -13.82
N GLY A 487 -5.31 -4.28 -14.92
CA GLY A 487 -4.94 -3.36 -15.99
C GLY A 487 -3.77 -3.83 -16.88
N GLY A 488 -3.49 -5.14 -16.98
CA GLY A 488 -2.45 -5.68 -17.86
C GLY A 488 -1.02 -5.51 -17.34
N MET A 489 -0.84 -4.94 -16.14
CA MET A 489 0.47 -4.71 -15.55
C MET A 489 0.95 -5.92 -14.74
N ALA A 490 2.21 -6.31 -14.94
CA ALA A 490 2.84 -7.34 -14.13
C ALA A 490 3.01 -6.87 -12.67
N PRO A 491 2.88 -7.75 -11.66
CA PRO A 491 3.08 -7.39 -10.25
C PRO A 491 4.44 -6.72 -9.97
N CYS A 492 5.50 -7.15 -10.66
CA CYS A 492 6.82 -6.53 -10.54
C CYS A 492 6.92 -5.14 -11.18
N ALA A 493 6.10 -4.82 -12.20
CA ALA A 493 6.09 -3.49 -12.80
C ALA A 493 5.72 -2.43 -11.75
N ARG A 494 4.71 -2.71 -10.92
CA ARG A 494 4.32 -1.81 -9.80
C ARG A 494 5.46 -1.57 -8.81
N VAL A 495 6.27 -2.60 -8.53
CA VAL A 495 7.43 -2.49 -7.65
C VAL A 495 8.51 -1.62 -8.29
N LEU A 496 8.76 -1.79 -9.60
CA LEU A 496 9.72 -0.99 -10.35
C LEU A 496 9.26 0.48 -10.46
N ASP A 497 7.97 0.72 -10.68
CA ASP A 497 7.37 2.05 -10.74
C ASP A 497 7.46 2.76 -9.39
N ALA A 498 7.20 2.03 -8.28
CA ALA A 498 7.38 2.55 -6.93
C ALA A 498 8.86 2.82 -6.59
N ALA A 499 9.78 2.05 -7.17
CA ALA A 499 11.21 2.22 -6.96
C ALA A 499 11.80 3.43 -7.69
N ALA A 500 11.28 3.77 -8.86
CA ALA A 500 11.78 4.85 -9.70
C ALA A 500 11.86 6.22 -8.96
N PRO A 501 10.80 6.74 -8.31
CA PRO A 501 10.88 8.00 -7.57
C PRO A 501 11.85 7.90 -6.38
N LEU A 502 11.95 6.74 -5.74
CA LEU A 502 12.91 6.52 -4.65
C LEU A 502 14.35 6.55 -5.16
N GLU A 503 14.63 6.01 -6.34
CA GLU A 503 15.97 6.04 -6.94
C GLU A 503 16.36 7.47 -7.35
N ILE A 504 15.44 8.22 -7.95
CA ILE A 504 15.66 9.62 -8.31
C ILE A 504 16.08 10.46 -7.10
N LEU A 505 15.44 10.20 -5.95
CA LEU A 505 15.70 10.94 -4.71
C LEU A 505 16.88 10.37 -3.92
N PHE A 506 16.93 9.06 -3.72
CA PHE A 506 17.80 8.38 -2.76
C PHE A 506 18.63 7.24 -3.37
N GLY A 507 18.68 7.11 -4.69
CA GLY A 507 19.56 6.17 -5.37
C GLY A 507 21.03 6.47 -5.11
N ASP A 508 21.88 5.45 -5.21
CA ASP A 508 23.31 5.52 -4.87
C ASP A 508 24.05 6.64 -5.61
N ALA A 509 23.63 6.95 -6.84
CA ALA A 509 24.22 8.00 -7.66
C ALA A 509 24.17 9.38 -6.97
N ASN A 510 23.22 9.61 -6.08
CA ASN A 510 23.04 10.88 -5.36
C ASN A 510 23.97 11.05 -4.15
N PHE A 511 24.66 9.98 -3.74
CA PHE A 511 25.58 10.02 -2.61
C PHE A 511 27.01 10.32 -3.02
N LYS A 512 27.67 11.14 -2.20
CA LYS A 512 29.13 11.28 -2.17
C LYS A 512 29.67 10.47 -1.00
N THR A 513 30.68 9.64 -1.27
CA THR A 513 31.30 8.78 -0.26
C THR A 513 32.71 9.25 0.05
N ALA A 514 33.01 9.41 1.34
CA ALA A 514 34.35 9.74 1.84
C ALA A 514 34.76 8.76 2.95
N THR A 515 35.94 8.16 2.83
CA THR A 515 36.45 7.22 3.85
C THR A 515 37.68 7.80 4.52
N ALA A 516 37.69 7.83 5.85
CA ALA A 516 38.82 8.26 6.67
C ALA A 516 39.06 7.23 7.79
N GLY A 517 40.19 6.53 7.72
CA GLY A 517 40.46 5.40 8.61
C GLY A 517 39.44 4.28 8.41
N ASN A 518 38.77 3.88 9.49
CA ASN A 518 37.68 2.89 9.46
C ASN A 518 36.28 3.53 9.43
N THR A 519 36.19 4.85 9.23
CA THR A 519 34.92 5.58 9.19
C THR A 519 34.60 5.98 7.75
N THR A 520 33.41 5.61 7.27
CA THR A 520 32.87 5.98 5.97
C THR A 520 31.73 6.97 6.17
N THR A 521 31.78 8.09 5.46
CA THR A 521 30.74 9.13 5.47
C THR A 521 30.07 9.17 4.10
N TYR A 522 28.75 9.00 4.08
CA TYR A 522 27.89 9.19 2.92
C TYR A 522 27.18 10.53 3.05
N THR A 523 27.16 11.30 1.97
CA THR A 523 26.53 12.61 1.95
C THR A 523 25.71 12.79 0.67
N LEU A 524 24.42 13.01 0.83
CA LEU A 524 23.50 13.37 -0.22
C LEU A 524 23.02 14.80 0.03
N ASN A 525 23.04 15.62 -1.01
CA ASN A 525 22.43 16.95 -0.98
C ASN A 525 21.63 17.11 -2.27
N MET A 526 20.32 17.19 -2.15
CA MET A 526 19.41 17.42 -3.26
C MET A 526 18.87 18.85 -3.18
N ASP A 527 18.72 19.47 -4.34
CA ASP A 527 18.09 20.76 -4.54
C ASP A 527 17.31 20.69 -5.87
N ALA A 528 16.51 21.69 -6.17
CA ALA A 528 15.68 21.69 -7.38
C ALA A 528 16.51 21.54 -8.68
N LEU A 529 17.73 22.11 -8.73
CA LEU A 529 18.60 22.01 -9.89
C LEU A 529 19.16 20.61 -10.09
N LYS A 530 19.56 19.95 -9.01
CA LYS A 530 20.02 18.55 -9.05
C LYS A 530 18.89 17.59 -9.37
N LEU A 531 17.70 17.80 -8.79
CA LEU A 531 16.52 17.01 -9.11
C LEU A 531 16.18 17.14 -10.60
N ALA A 532 16.16 18.37 -11.13
CA ALA A 532 15.96 18.61 -12.56
C ALA A 532 17.05 17.96 -13.44
N ALA A 533 18.30 17.96 -12.99
CA ALA A 533 19.38 17.28 -13.70
C ALA A 533 19.17 15.76 -13.74
N ARG A 534 18.73 15.16 -12.63
CA ARG A 534 18.41 13.73 -12.56
C ARG A 534 17.26 13.34 -13.45
N LEU A 535 16.17 14.10 -13.43
CA LEU A 535 15.01 13.81 -14.28
C LEU A 535 15.36 13.84 -15.77
N ARG A 536 16.33 14.68 -16.18
CA ARG A 536 16.82 14.73 -17.57
C ARG A 536 17.79 13.59 -17.95
N GLU A 537 18.31 12.86 -16.97
CA GLU A 537 19.20 11.71 -17.18
C GLU A 537 18.41 10.41 -17.37
N LEU A 538 17.10 10.42 -17.10
CA LEU A 538 16.23 9.25 -17.22
C LEU A 538 16.05 8.88 -18.70
N THR A 539 16.02 7.57 -18.96
CA THR A 539 15.70 6.98 -20.25
C THR A 539 14.21 7.19 -20.58
N ALA A 540 13.81 6.99 -21.84
CA ALA A 540 12.40 7.11 -22.24
C ALA A 540 11.49 6.17 -21.41
N ASP A 541 11.92 4.92 -21.18
CA ASP A 541 11.21 3.95 -20.34
C ASP A 541 11.07 4.42 -18.88
N GLU A 542 12.14 5.01 -18.31
CA GLU A 542 12.07 5.62 -16.97
C GLU A 542 11.26 6.92 -16.94
N THR A 543 11.12 7.60 -18.08
CA THR A 543 10.35 8.84 -18.23
C THR A 543 8.87 8.55 -18.19
N ASP A 544 8.44 7.54 -18.94
CA ASP A 544 7.05 7.08 -18.99
C ASP A 544 6.61 6.54 -17.63
N ARG A 545 7.48 5.79 -16.92
CA ARG A 545 7.18 5.28 -15.57
C ARG A 545 6.95 6.35 -14.51
N VAL A 546 7.54 7.53 -14.67
CA VAL A 546 7.56 8.58 -13.63
C VAL A 546 6.63 9.77 -13.97
N GLY A 547 6.12 9.86 -15.20
CA GLY A 547 5.31 11.01 -15.63
C GLY A 547 6.13 12.32 -15.61
N ILE A 548 7.35 12.27 -16.16
CA ILE A 548 8.39 13.31 -15.98
C ILE A 548 7.97 14.70 -16.46
N ASP A 549 7.15 14.81 -17.51
CA ASP A 549 6.85 16.11 -18.12
C ASP A 549 6.10 17.04 -17.17
N ALA A 550 5.18 16.50 -16.34
CA ALA A 550 4.52 17.24 -15.27
C ALA A 550 5.53 17.70 -14.20
N VAL A 551 6.43 16.83 -13.77
CA VAL A 551 7.44 17.13 -12.74
C VAL A 551 8.47 18.17 -13.23
N LEU A 552 8.89 18.10 -14.49
CA LEU A 552 9.80 19.06 -15.11
C LEU A 552 9.15 20.43 -15.32
N ALA A 553 7.87 20.49 -15.67
CA ALA A 553 7.11 21.74 -15.77
C ALA A 553 7.05 22.47 -14.41
N LEU A 554 6.87 21.72 -13.32
CA LEU A 554 6.79 22.25 -11.95
C LEU A 554 8.14 22.77 -11.40
N LEU A 555 9.26 22.31 -11.96
CA LEU A 555 10.62 22.76 -11.59
C LEU A 555 11.00 24.16 -12.14
N THR A 556 10.10 24.81 -12.88
CA THR A 556 10.33 26.17 -13.43
C THR A 556 9.76 27.31 -12.57
N GLY A 557 9.08 26.98 -11.45
CA GLY A 557 8.46 27.94 -10.52
C GLY A 557 9.16 28.09 -9.15
N ASP A 558 8.41 28.47 -8.11
CA ASP A 558 8.87 28.64 -6.71
C ASP A 558 9.12 27.31 -5.97
N LEU A 559 9.24 26.19 -6.70
CA LEU A 559 9.50 24.87 -6.15
C LEU A 559 10.89 24.82 -5.50
N LYS A 560 10.92 24.48 -4.21
CA LYS A 560 12.14 24.21 -3.46
C LYS A 560 12.12 22.78 -2.97
N THR A 561 13.20 22.04 -3.20
CA THR A 561 13.35 20.63 -2.80
C THR A 561 14.66 20.41 -2.07
N ASP A 562 15.07 21.39 -1.26
CA ASP A 562 16.37 21.35 -0.60
C ASP A 562 16.34 20.34 0.54
N TYR A 563 17.11 19.26 0.42
CA TYR A 563 17.35 18.35 1.53
C TYR A 563 18.75 17.77 1.52
N ALA A 564 19.21 17.38 2.70
CA ALA A 564 20.52 16.82 2.93
C ALA A 564 20.42 15.62 3.86
N LEU A 565 21.11 14.54 3.49
CA LEU A 565 21.29 13.35 4.29
C LEU A 565 22.79 13.13 4.49
N THR A 566 23.23 13.01 5.74
CA THR A 566 24.61 12.66 6.09
C THR A 566 24.58 11.44 6.99
N VAL A 567 25.35 10.42 6.64
CA VAL A 567 25.44 9.18 7.40
C VAL A 567 26.89 8.81 7.61
N ARG A 568 27.26 8.54 8.85
CA ARG A 568 28.59 8.09 9.22
C ARG A 568 28.53 6.68 9.76
N MET A 569 29.31 5.80 9.17
CA MET A 569 29.45 4.41 9.58
C MET A 569 30.89 4.12 9.98
N ARG A 570 31.08 3.24 10.95
CA ARG A 570 32.39 2.72 11.34
C ARG A 570 32.30 1.23 11.57
N ASP A 571 33.18 0.46 10.93
CA ASP A 571 33.20 -1.00 11.04
C ASP A 571 31.79 -1.61 10.82
N ASN A 572 31.07 -1.15 9.79
CA ASN A 572 29.68 -1.49 9.45
C ASN A 572 28.60 -1.15 10.49
N LYS A 573 28.92 -0.33 11.50
CA LYS A 573 27.96 0.18 12.49
C LYS A 573 27.63 1.64 12.24
N LEU A 574 26.35 2.00 12.43
CA LEU A 574 25.91 3.38 12.36
C LEU A 574 26.51 4.17 13.55
N LEU A 575 27.27 5.22 13.26
CA LEU A 575 27.68 6.20 14.27
C LEU A 575 26.58 7.24 14.47
N ASP A 576 26.20 7.89 13.37
CA ASP A 576 25.19 8.91 13.33
C ASP A 576 24.60 9.07 11.93
N CYS A 577 23.34 9.53 11.90
CA CYS A 577 22.60 9.89 10.70
C CYS A 577 21.94 11.24 10.94
N LYS A 578 21.98 12.12 9.95
CA LYS A 578 21.28 13.40 9.97
C LYS A 578 20.58 13.62 8.63
N LEU A 579 19.28 13.82 8.69
CA LEU A 579 18.43 14.20 7.57
C LEU A 579 17.83 15.57 7.87
N SER A 580 17.92 16.51 6.95
CA SER A 580 17.26 17.81 7.10
C SER A 580 16.82 18.33 5.75
N GLY A 581 15.72 19.06 5.72
CA GLY A 581 15.23 19.66 4.49
C GLY A 581 14.28 20.82 4.71
N ASP A 582 14.11 21.56 3.64
CA ASP A 582 13.24 22.72 3.49
C ASP A 582 12.68 22.65 2.06
N ILE A 583 11.43 22.20 1.98
CA ILE A 583 10.69 21.95 0.77
C ILE A 583 9.58 22.99 0.69
N ARG A 584 9.42 23.60 -0.47
CA ARG A 584 8.31 24.52 -0.76
C ARG A 584 7.62 24.05 -2.02
N LEU A 585 6.37 23.64 -1.88
CA LEU A 585 5.49 23.28 -2.97
C LEU A 585 4.66 24.51 -3.33
N PRO A 586 4.76 25.05 -4.55
CA PRO A 586 3.92 26.15 -4.99
C PRO A 586 2.46 25.70 -5.18
N ALA A 587 1.55 26.67 -5.26
CA ALA A 587 0.12 26.42 -5.47
C ALA A 587 -0.14 25.52 -6.69
N SER A 588 0.65 25.66 -7.77
CA SER A 588 0.56 24.85 -8.98
C SER A 588 0.83 23.36 -8.75
N VAL A 589 1.63 22.99 -7.74
CA VAL A 589 1.88 21.59 -7.37
C VAL A 589 0.76 21.09 -6.45
N THR A 590 0.32 21.90 -5.50
CA THR A 590 -0.66 21.51 -4.48
C THR A 590 -2.13 21.62 -4.94
N GLN A 591 -2.34 22.19 -6.13
CA GLN A 591 -3.63 22.55 -6.72
C GLN A 591 -4.53 23.45 -5.85
N SER A 592 -3.97 24.05 -4.80
CA SER A 592 -4.71 24.82 -3.82
C SER A 592 -3.89 26.02 -3.37
N MET A 593 -2.83 25.78 -2.60
CA MET A 593 -2.02 26.84 -2.01
C MET A 593 -0.60 26.39 -1.69
N PRO A 594 0.36 27.31 -1.61
CA PRO A 594 1.72 26.94 -1.30
C PRO A 594 1.84 26.26 0.07
N ILE A 595 2.57 25.15 0.10
CA ILE A 595 2.90 24.40 1.31
C ILE A 595 4.41 24.43 1.51
N ALA A 596 4.84 24.80 2.71
CA ALA A 596 6.23 24.71 3.15
C ALA A 596 6.37 23.58 4.16
N LEU A 597 7.30 22.66 3.90
CA LEU A 597 7.70 21.58 4.79
C LEU A 597 9.15 21.82 5.20
N SER A 598 9.42 21.82 6.50
CA SER A 598 10.79 21.78 7.02
C SER A 598 10.93 20.64 7.99
N PHE A 599 12.07 19.95 7.95
CA PHE A 599 12.34 18.82 8.82
C PHE A 599 13.81 18.74 9.19
N ASN A 600 14.04 18.18 10.36
CA ASN A 600 15.35 17.81 10.87
C ASN A 600 15.18 16.52 11.65
N LEU A 601 15.94 15.50 11.31
CA LEU A 601 16.00 14.22 11.98
C LEU A 601 17.46 13.92 12.24
N SER A 602 17.78 13.51 13.45
CA SER A 602 19.10 13.05 13.82
C SER A 602 19.03 11.75 14.62
N ILE A 603 20.03 10.91 14.37
CA ILE A 603 20.34 9.72 15.14
C ILE A 603 21.79 9.86 15.54
N ASP A 604 22.09 9.85 16.83
CA ASP A 604 23.44 9.86 17.38
C ASP A 604 23.55 8.74 18.42
N GLY A 605 24.07 7.59 17.99
CA GLY A 605 24.09 6.37 18.80
C GLY A 605 22.71 6.02 19.39
N GLU A 606 22.59 6.20 20.70
CA GLU A 606 21.41 5.86 21.52
C GLU A 606 20.29 6.92 21.51
N HIS A 607 20.54 8.08 20.91
CA HIS A 607 19.61 9.20 20.87
C HIS A 607 19.05 9.41 19.46
N ILE A 608 17.73 9.60 19.38
CA ILE A 608 17.02 10.02 18.17
C ILE A 608 16.34 11.34 18.52
N SER A 609 16.47 12.34 17.67
CA SER A 609 15.68 13.55 17.79
C SER A 609 15.16 13.97 16.44
N GLY A 610 14.01 14.64 16.43
CA GLY A 610 13.50 15.19 15.19
C GLY A 610 12.55 16.34 15.43
N GLU A 611 12.49 17.24 14.47
CA GLU A 611 11.53 18.32 14.38
C GLU A 611 10.99 18.36 12.96
N TYR A 612 9.68 18.51 12.81
CA TYR A 612 9.08 18.80 11.51
C TYR A 612 8.06 19.94 11.64
N THR A 613 7.93 20.72 10.58
CA THR A 613 6.92 21.74 10.43
C THR A 613 6.33 21.67 9.04
N VAL A 614 5.01 21.57 8.95
CA VAL A 614 4.24 21.79 7.72
C VAL A 614 3.49 23.11 7.90
N LYS A 615 3.56 23.99 6.91
CA LYS A 615 2.89 25.28 6.92
C LYS A 615 2.20 25.49 5.58
N GLY A 616 0.88 25.68 5.61
CA GLY A 616 0.14 26.21 4.47
C GLY A 616 0.11 27.73 4.56
N ASP A 617 0.32 28.41 3.43
CA ASP A 617 0.07 29.84 3.39
C ASP A 617 -1.44 30.07 3.66
N TYR A 618 -1.78 30.88 4.67
CA TYR A 618 -3.14 31.27 5.07
C TYR A 618 -4.03 30.24 5.80
N ILE A 619 -3.78 28.93 5.73
CA ILE A 619 -4.56 27.94 6.53
C ILE A 619 -4.00 27.82 7.95
N GLY A 620 -2.69 27.64 8.09
CA GLY A 620 -2.13 27.26 9.37
C GLY A 620 -0.77 26.57 9.30
N LYS A 621 -0.34 26.05 10.44
CA LYS A 621 0.88 25.25 10.57
C LYS A 621 0.69 24.08 11.53
N VAL A 622 1.40 23.00 11.25
CA VAL A 622 1.57 21.85 12.13
C VAL A 622 3.05 21.77 12.47
N GLU A 623 3.37 21.71 13.76
CA GLU A 623 4.72 21.58 14.28
C GLU A 623 4.78 20.34 15.15
N MET A 624 5.81 19.51 14.97
CA MET A 624 6.04 18.33 15.80
C MET A 624 7.52 18.23 16.16
N LYS A 625 7.78 17.73 17.36
CA LYS A 625 9.11 17.44 17.87
C LYS A 625 9.10 16.07 18.53
N MET A 626 10.20 15.35 18.41
CA MET A 626 10.42 14.08 19.09
C MET A 626 11.83 13.99 19.65
N ASP A 627 11.96 13.34 20.79
CA ASP A 627 13.21 12.98 21.45
C ASP A 627 13.07 11.56 21.99
N ILE A 628 13.95 10.65 21.60
CA ILE A 628 13.92 9.25 22.01
C ILE A 628 15.33 8.85 22.45
N LYS A 629 15.45 8.41 23.69
CA LYS A 629 16.67 7.85 24.25
C LYS A 629 16.47 6.37 24.52
N VAL A 630 17.41 5.56 24.05
CA VAL A 630 17.43 4.12 24.25
C VAL A 630 18.78 3.75 24.83
N THR A 631 18.81 3.47 26.13
CA THR A 631 20.05 3.22 26.89
C THR A 631 20.09 1.79 27.40
N GLU A 632 21.25 1.16 27.43
CA GLU A 632 21.42 -0.12 28.10
C GLU A 632 21.04 -0.04 29.59
N SER A 633 20.40 -1.09 30.09
CA SER A 633 19.93 -1.20 31.47
C SER A 633 20.21 -2.59 32.01
N SER A 634 20.65 -2.69 33.26
CA SER A 634 20.84 -3.96 33.97
C SER A 634 19.58 -4.45 34.70
N ARG A 635 18.49 -3.68 34.64
CA ARG A 635 17.20 -4.04 35.25
C ARG A 635 16.53 -5.16 34.44
N SER A 636 15.87 -6.10 35.10
CA SER A 636 15.00 -7.08 34.45
C SER A 636 13.68 -6.44 34.00
N VAL A 637 13.11 -6.91 32.88
CA VAL A 637 11.79 -6.48 32.38
C VAL A 637 10.67 -7.22 33.12
N PRO A 638 9.79 -6.53 33.87
CA PRO A 638 8.61 -7.16 34.46
C PRO A 638 7.59 -7.56 33.40
N THR A 639 7.27 -8.85 33.29
CA THR A 639 6.29 -9.37 32.32
C THR A 639 4.89 -9.56 32.91
N ALA A 640 4.72 -9.41 34.22
CA ALA A 640 3.44 -9.55 34.91
C ALA A 640 3.23 -8.48 36.01
N PRO A 641 1.98 -8.21 36.42
CA PRO A 641 1.66 -7.35 37.56
C PRO A 641 2.32 -7.83 38.86
N ALA A 642 2.56 -6.90 39.79
CA ALA A 642 3.17 -7.26 41.06
C ALA A 642 2.20 -8.08 41.93
N ALA A 643 2.73 -8.96 42.78
CA ALA A 643 1.93 -9.77 43.68
C ALA A 643 1.05 -8.88 44.58
N GLY A 644 -0.26 -9.15 44.58
CA GLY A 644 -1.27 -8.39 45.35
C GLY A 644 -1.95 -7.26 44.56
N GLU A 645 -1.52 -6.95 43.35
CA GLU A 645 -2.28 -6.09 42.45
C GLU A 645 -3.51 -6.83 41.90
N LYS A 646 -4.62 -6.09 41.71
CA LYS A 646 -5.84 -6.66 41.15
C LYS A 646 -5.70 -6.84 39.65
N VAL A 647 -5.87 -8.07 39.19
CA VAL A 647 -5.87 -8.47 37.78
C VAL A 647 -7.23 -9.01 37.42
N LEU A 648 -7.79 -8.59 36.29
CA LEU A 648 -9.03 -9.09 35.72
C LEU A 648 -8.76 -9.61 34.31
N ASP A 649 -9.41 -10.69 33.95
CA ASP A 649 -9.38 -11.23 32.59
C ASP A 649 -10.28 -10.36 31.69
N LEU A 650 -9.72 -9.82 30.61
CA LEU A 650 -10.45 -8.94 29.70
C LEU A 650 -11.55 -9.68 28.95
N GLU A 651 -11.30 -10.91 28.49
CA GLU A 651 -12.26 -11.72 27.74
C GLU A 651 -13.46 -12.07 28.62
N ALA A 652 -13.19 -12.41 29.89
CA ALA A 652 -14.25 -12.67 30.87
C ALA A 652 -15.10 -11.43 31.19
N LEU A 653 -14.57 -10.23 31.00
CA LEU A 653 -15.28 -8.96 31.23
C LEU A 653 -16.08 -8.49 30.01
N THR A 654 -15.56 -8.68 28.80
CA THR A 654 -16.16 -8.15 27.56
C THR A 654 -16.96 -9.18 26.78
N GLY A 655 -16.77 -10.48 27.05
CA GLY A 655 -17.40 -11.58 26.30
C GLY A 655 -16.88 -11.74 24.87
N THR A 656 -15.78 -11.06 24.52
CA THR A 656 -15.16 -11.04 23.19
C THR A 656 -13.68 -11.39 23.29
N SER A 657 -13.17 -12.18 22.34
CA SER A 657 -11.76 -12.55 22.31
C SER A 657 -10.86 -11.31 22.17
N PRO A 658 -9.77 -11.18 22.94
CA PRO A 658 -8.90 -10.00 22.93
C PRO A 658 -8.29 -9.69 21.56
N ALA A 659 -8.02 -10.71 20.74
CA ALA A 659 -7.41 -10.55 19.42
C ALA A 659 -8.31 -9.78 18.43
N GLY A 660 -9.61 -10.08 18.41
CA GLY A 660 -10.59 -9.36 17.58
C GLY A 660 -10.92 -7.97 18.14
N GLY A 661 -11.02 -7.85 19.47
CA GLY A 661 -11.36 -6.58 20.11
C GLY A 661 -10.27 -5.51 20.06
N LEU A 662 -8.99 -5.90 20.17
CA LEU A 662 -7.86 -4.95 20.15
C LEU A 662 -7.55 -4.45 18.73
N SER A 663 -7.68 -5.30 17.70
CA SER A 663 -7.55 -4.86 16.30
C SER A 663 -8.63 -3.84 15.97
N THR A 664 -9.89 -4.15 16.30
CA THR A 664 -11.01 -3.24 16.05
C THR A 664 -10.91 -1.95 16.86
N ALA A 665 -10.41 -2.00 18.10
CA ALA A 665 -10.24 -0.81 18.94
C ALA A 665 -9.03 0.05 18.51
N MET A 666 -7.92 -0.56 18.09
CA MET A 666 -6.77 0.17 17.54
C MET A 666 -7.07 0.74 16.15
N GLU A 667 -7.77 0.00 15.30
CA GLU A 667 -8.24 0.48 13.99
C GLU A 667 -9.28 1.58 14.16
N LYS A 668 -10.25 1.45 15.07
CA LYS A 668 -11.17 2.55 15.39
C LYS A 668 -10.44 3.74 15.99
N GLY A 669 -9.44 3.53 16.87
CA GLY A 669 -8.63 4.61 17.43
C GLY A 669 -7.76 5.32 16.39
N LEU A 670 -7.14 4.58 15.47
CA LEU A 670 -6.33 5.11 14.36
C LEU A 670 -7.19 5.73 13.27
N SER A 671 -8.35 5.14 12.96
CA SER A 671 -9.37 5.67 12.05
C SER A 671 -9.98 6.96 12.60
N MET A 672 -10.27 7.02 13.90
CA MET A 672 -10.79 8.21 14.58
C MET A 672 -9.70 9.30 14.67
N ALA A 673 -8.44 8.94 14.89
CA ALA A 673 -7.31 9.87 14.80
C ALA A 673 -7.06 10.37 13.37
N ALA A 674 -7.22 9.50 12.36
CA ALA A 674 -7.14 9.87 10.95
C ALA A 674 -8.35 10.72 10.50
N GLY A 675 -9.52 10.49 11.06
CA GLY A 675 -10.74 11.27 10.86
C GLY A 675 -10.76 12.61 11.62
N LEU A 676 -9.95 12.76 12.67
CA LEU A 676 -9.67 14.04 13.34
C LEU A 676 -8.58 14.85 12.64
N LEU A 677 -7.77 14.20 11.80
CA LEU A 677 -6.70 14.82 10.99
C LEU A 677 -7.18 15.22 9.59
N LYS A 678 -8.14 14.48 9.02
CA LYS A 678 -9.01 14.96 7.94
C LYS A 678 -9.94 16.04 8.47
#